data_AF-A0AAD5PXU9-F1
#
_entry.id   AF-A0AAD5PXU9-F1
#
_cell.length_a   1.000
_cell.length_b   1.000
_cell.length_c   1.000
_cell.angle_alpha   90.00
_cell.angle_beta   90.00
_cell.angle_gamma   90.00
#
_symmetry.space_group_name_H-M   'P 1'
#
loop_
_entity.id
_entity.type
_entity.pdbx_description
1 polymer ?
#
loop_
_entity_poly.entity_id
_entity_poly.type
_entity_poly.pdbx_seq_one_letter_code
_entity_poly.pdbx_strand_id
1 'polypeptide(L)'
;MQVRVFNYNTLDRVTAFEAHSDYVRCIAVHPTQPFLLTSSDDMSIKLWNWEKNWACQQVFEGHTHYVMQIVINPKDNNTFATASLDRTVKVWQLGSNSPNFTLEGHEKGVNCVDYYHAGDKPYLISGADDRLVKIWDYQNKTCVQTLEGHAQNISSVAFHPELPILLTGSEDGTVRVWHSNTYRLETTLNYGLERVWTICCLPGSNNIALGYDEGSIMIKLGREEPAMSMDQSGKIIWAKHSEIQQANLKALPDSEIKDGERLPLAIKDMGACEIYPQTVAHNPNGRFVVVCGDGEYIIYTAMALRNKAFGSALEFVWAVDSSEYAVRESATSVKVFKNFKEKKQFKPELGAEGIFGGAMLGVRSTNSLAFYEWDNLTLIRRIEIQPRGVYWSENGELVCISTEDSYFILRYDADAVAKSFETKEGLTDDAGIETAFEMLSEVQESVKTGLWVGDCFIYTNSANRLNYYVGGEIVTVAHLDRVMYLLGYIPKDNSLYLGDKELNVVSYGLQLSVLEYQTAVMRRDFETADRVLPSVPKEQRTRVAHFLEKQGFKEQALAVSADPEHRFELSLQLGQLQLAYQLANEAQSEHKWKQLADLATTKCQFELAQECLHKAQDFGGLLLLATASGNADMVKRLGDDAIGAGMNNVAFLTRFLSGDLNACLEILINTQRIPEAAFFARTYLPSQISRVVQLWKLSLSQVNAKASQSLADPEQYDNLFPGLMDALKTEQFLDQRRQQLPASAYPSLPHNWERHPVEEMRLAEQNDQFHHVATAKVSFVEEEKEVEEASEQQHSIASVSAVPQSTTKPAAEAANQPKNLLDDDAEDFQSADSDTKSAQASSQLDRDLELDLENLELDDNVDTSEVNLDDDLLDD
;
A
#
# COMPACT_ATOMS: atom_id res chain seq x y z
N MET A 1 9.96 23.18 -42.43
CA MET A 1 9.24 23.04 -41.13
C MET A 1 9.97 22.09 -40.18
N GLN A 2 9.80 22.33 -38.87
CA GLN A 2 10.54 21.61 -37.82
C GLN A 2 9.68 20.60 -37.05
N VAL A 3 10.27 19.43 -36.77
CA VAL A 3 9.85 18.53 -35.70
C VAL A 3 10.64 18.88 -34.43
N ARG A 4 9.99 18.79 -33.26
CA ARG A 4 10.59 19.11 -31.95
C ARG A 4 10.15 18.08 -30.92
N VAL A 5 11.08 17.65 -30.08
CA VAL A 5 10.86 16.61 -29.07
C VAL A 5 11.17 17.18 -27.69
N PHE A 6 10.29 16.93 -26.74
CA PHE A 6 10.37 17.44 -25.37
C PHE A 6 10.24 16.30 -24.36
N ASN A 7 10.95 16.38 -23.24
CA ASN A 7 10.71 15.52 -22.09
C ASN A 7 9.49 16.06 -21.34
N TYR A 8 8.37 15.33 -21.32
CA TYR A 8 7.14 15.82 -20.69
C TYR A 8 7.25 15.97 -19.16
N ASN A 9 8.24 15.35 -18.51
CA ASN A 9 8.44 15.44 -17.06
C ASN A 9 9.19 16.73 -16.64
N THR A 10 10.10 17.23 -17.47
CA THR A 10 10.92 18.42 -17.18
C THR A 10 10.60 19.62 -18.09
N LEU A 11 9.84 19.39 -19.15
CA LEU A 11 9.54 20.30 -20.27
C LEU A 11 10.77 20.71 -21.10
N ASP A 12 11.93 20.08 -20.88
CA ASP A 12 13.15 20.33 -21.66
C ASP A 12 13.03 19.86 -23.10
N ARG A 13 13.52 20.66 -24.03
CA ARG A 13 13.57 20.32 -25.46
C ARG A 13 14.78 19.43 -25.77
N VAL A 14 14.53 18.13 -25.93
CA VAL A 14 15.52 17.10 -26.25
C VAL A 14 16.15 17.33 -27.63
N THR A 15 15.33 17.50 -28.68
CA THR A 15 15.82 17.79 -30.04
C THR A 15 14.88 18.72 -30.80
N ALA A 16 15.42 19.35 -31.85
CA ALA A 16 14.66 20.03 -32.89
C ALA A 16 15.41 19.93 -34.22
N PHE A 17 14.72 19.53 -35.30
CA PHE A 17 15.31 19.36 -36.63
C PHE A 17 14.30 19.76 -37.71
N GLU A 18 14.78 20.14 -38.89
CA GLU A 18 13.95 20.40 -40.07
C GLU A 18 13.63 19.08 -40.79
N ALA A 19 12.35 18.76 -40.93
CA ALA A 19 11.89 17.47 -41.45
C ALA A 19 11.40 17.56 -42.91
N HIS A 20 10.60 18.59 -43.20
CA HIS A 20 9.94 18.79 -44.49
C HIS A 20 10.10 20.24 -44.93
N SER A 21 10.01 20.52 -46.24
CA SER A 21 10.10 21.91 -46.71
C SER A 21 8.85 22.73 -46.37
N ASP A 22 7.69 22.08 -46.32
CA ASP A 22 6.38 22.71 -46.11
C ASP A 22 5.71 22.23 -44.81
N TYR A 23 4.44 22.59 -44.55
CA TYR A 23 3.66 22.20 -43.37
C TYR A 23 3.71 20.69 -43.12
N VAL A 24 3.99 20.30 -41.86
CA VAL A 24 3.86 18.91 -41.40
C VAL A 24 2.41 18.72 -40.94
N ARG A 25 1.72 17.71 -41.47
CA ARG A 25 0.29 17.48 -41.23
C ARG A 25 0.03 16.45 -40.13
N CYS A 26 0.73 15.32 -40.20
CA CYS A 26 0.58 14.22 -39.26
C CYS A 26 1.94 13.63 -38.88
N ILE A 27 1.99 13.05 -37.69
CA ILE A 27 3.14 12.36 -37.12
C ILE A 27 2.64 11.05 -36.52
N ALA A 28 3.24 9.93 -36.90
CA ALA A 28 2.95 8.61 -36.34
C ALA A 28 4.20 8.02 -35.69
N VAL A 29 4.09 7.55 -34.45
CA VAL A 29 5.16 6.84 -33.74
C VAL A 29 4.95 5.35 -33.94
N HIS A 30 6.00 4.63 -34.32
CA HIS A 30 5.95 3.19 -34.49
C HIS A 30 5.96 2.48 -33.11
N PRO A 31 5.11 1.45 -32.88
CA PRO A 31 4.81 0.98 -31.53
C PRO A 31 5.90 0.11 -30.87
N THR A 32 6.86 -0.42 -31.64
CA THR A 32 7.93 -1.31 -31.10
C THR A 32 9.34 -0.86 -31.49
N GLN A 33 9.61 -0.71 -32.79
CA GLN A 33 10.87 -0.20 -33.33
C GLN A 33 10.98 1.33 -33.18
N PRO A 34 12.20 1.87 -33.05
CA PRO A 34 12.48 3.28 -32.73
C PRO A 34 12.32 4.21 -33.95
N PHE A 35 11.10 4.30 -34.47
CA PHE A 35 10.77 5.00 -35.72
C PHE A 35 9.66 6.04 -35.55
N LEU A 36 9.84 7.17 -36.24
CA LEU A 36 8.86 8.23 -36.42
C LEU A 36 8.55 8.40 -37.91
N LEU A 37 7.27 8.37 -38.29
CA LEU A 37 6.79 8.75 -39.62
C LEU A 37 6.21 10.17 -39.57
N THR A 38 6.50 10.98 -40.59
CA THR A 38 5.97 12.35 -40.73
C THR A 38 5.42 12.58 -42.14
N SER A 39 4.25 13.23 -42.25
CA SER A 39 3.65 13.63 -43.53
C SER A 39 3.65 15.16 -43.72
N SER A 40 3.62 15.61 -44.97
CA SER A 40 3.65 17.04 -45.29
C SER A 40 2.90 17.42 -46.57
N ASP A 41 2.68 18.72 -46.70
CA ASP A 41 2.28 19.38 -47.94
C ASP A 41 3.38 19.28 -49.02
N ASP A 42 4.64 18.95 -48.66
CA ASP A 42 5.72 18.64 -49.61
C ASP A 42 5.55 17.29 -50.37
N MET A 43 4.35 16.68 -50.28
CA MET A 43 3.91 15.45 -50.93
C MET A 43 4.66 14.16 -50.53
N SER A 44 5.67 14.27 -49.66
CA SER A 44 6.46 13.14 -49.16
C SER A 44 6.01 12.65 -47.78
N ILE A 45 6.27 11.38 -47.52
CA ILE A 45 6.33 10.83 -46.16
C ILE A 45 7.78 10.51 -45.83
N LYS A 46 8.23 10.79 -44.60
CA LYS A 46 9.62 10.55 -44.17
C LYS A 46 9.67 9.68 -42.92
N LEU A 47 10.57 8.70 -42.94
CA LEU A 47 10.90 7.81 -41.83
C LEU A 47 12.17 8.31 -41.13
N TRP A 48 12.06 8.59 -39.84
CA TRP A 48 13.15 9.03 -38.97
C TRP A 48 13.42 7.98 -37.90
N ASN A 49 14.68 7.81 -37.52
CA ASN A 49 15.07 6.90 -36.45
C ASN A 49 15.84 7.66 -35.36
N TRP A 50 15.33 7.63 -34.13
CA TRP A 50 15.87 8.47 -33.05
C TRP A 50 17.18 7.96 -32.46
N GLU A 51 17.39 6.64 -32.42
CA GLU A 51 18.67 6.03 -31.99
C GLU A 51 19.83 6.44 -32.90
N LYS A 52 19.59 6.50 -34.22
CA LYS A 52 20.55 7.01 -35.21
C LYS A 52 20.50 8.54 -35.31
N ASN A 53 20.46 9.23 -34.17
CA ASN A 53 20.48 10.69 -34.03
C ASN A 53 19.44 11.43 -34.89
N TRP A 54 18.20 10.91 -34.97
CA TRP A 54 17.13 11.45 -35.81
C TRP A 54 17.47 11.52 -37.30
N ALA A 55 18.27 10.58 -37.81
CA ALA A 55 18.52 10.46 -39.25
C ALA A 55 17.25 10.03 -40.00
N CYS A 56 16.98 10.68 -41.15
CA CYS A 56 16.01 10.19 -42.13
C CYS A 56 16.57 8.91 -42.78
N GLN A 57 15.88 7.79 -42.62
CA GLN A 57 16.27 6.51 -43.21
C GLN A 57 15.60 6.26 -44.58
N GLN A 58 14.37 6.73 -44.76
CA GLN A 58 13.59 6.49 -45.96
C GLN A 58 12.66 7.66 -46.26
N VAL A 59 12.47 7.95 -47.54
CA VAL A 59 11.46 8.87 -48.06
C VAL A 59 10.53 8.06 -48.96
N PHE A 60 9.22 8.21 -48.76
CA PHE A 60 8.19 7.60 -49.60
C PHE A 60 7.58 8.69 -50.48
N GLU A 61 7.66 8.49 -51.79
CA GLU A 61 7.18 9.41 -52.82
C GLU A 61 6.16 8.67 -53.70
N GLY A 62 5.09 9.35 -54.13
CA GLY A 62 4.05 8.74 -54.97
C GLY A 62 2.63 9.25 -54.74
N HIS A 63 2.39 10.05 -53.69
CA HIS A 63 1.24 10.95 -53.66
C HIS A 63 1.47 12.15 -54.58
N THR A 64 0.38 12.73 -55.10
CA THR A 64 0.43 13.89 -56.03
C THR A 64 -0.15 15.18 -55.44
N HIS A 65 -0.48 15.16 -54.15
CA HIS A 65 -0.91 16.32 -53.38
C HIS A 65 -0.54 16.14 -51.90
N TYR A 66 -1.10 16.97 -51.02
CA TYR A 66 -0.72 17.02 -49.61
C TYR A 66 -1.09 15.72 -48.88
N VAL A 67 -0.21 15.22 -48.02
CA VAL A 67 -0.45 13.97 -47.28
C VAL A 67 -0.96 14.33 -45.87
N MET A 68 -2.27 14.18 -45.68
CA MET A 68 -3.01 14.76 -44.56
C MET A 68 -2.88 13.94 -43.26
N GLN A 69 -2.94 12.61 -43.34
CA GLN A 69 -2.80 11.71 -42.19
C GLN A 69 -1.95 10.47 -42.53
N ILE A 70 -1.22 9.98 -41.53
CA ILE A 70 -0.55 8.67 -41.50
C ILE A 70 -1.13 7.87 -40.34
N VAL A 71 -1.45 6.59 -40.55
CA VAL A 71 -1.69 5.62 -39.47
C VAL A 71 -0.93 4.32 -39.76
N ILE A 72 -0.22 3.81 -38.76
CA ILE A 72 0.47 2.50 -38.82
C ILE A 72 -0.56 1.40 -38.54
N ASN A 73 -0.49 0.30 -39.27
CA ASN A 73 -1.40 -0.82 -39.11
C ASN A 73 -1.15 -1.52 -37.75
N PRO A 74 -2.12 -1.55 -36.81
CA PRO A 74 -1.93 -2.14 -35.48
C PRO A 74 -1.82 -3.67 -35.51
N LYS A 75 -2.14 -4.33 -36.64
CA LYS A 75 -2.05 -5.79 -36.82
C LYS A 75 -0.74 -6.23 -37.48
N ASP A 76 -0.16 -5.37 -38.33
CA ASP A 76 1.17 -5.55 -38.90
C ASP A 76 1.91 -4.21 -38.94
N ASN A 77 2.71 -3.98 -37.90
CA ASN A 77 3.48 -2.75 -37.69
C ASN A 77 4.43 -2.41 -38.86
N ASN A 78 4.75 -3.38 -39.73
CA ASN A 78 5.57 -3.17 -40.93
C ASN A 78 4.84 -2.38 -42.03
N THR A 79 3.52 -2.19 -41.92
CA THR A 79 2.66 -1.52 -42.91
C THR A 79 1.98 -0.27 -42.35
N PHE A 80 1.74 0.72 -43.20
CA PHE A 80 1.05 1.95 -42.82
C PHE A 80 0.20 2.51 -43.98
N ALA A 81 -0.88 3.20 -43.64
CA ALA A 81 -1.79 3.85 -44.57
C ALA A 81 -1.62 5.38 -44.52
N THR A 82 -1.79 6.04 -45.66
CA THR A 82 -1.74 7.50 -45.78
C THR A 82 -2.91 8.05 -46.57
N ALA A 83 -3.54 9.11 -46.04
CA ALA A 83 -4.59 9.87 -46.70
C ALA A 83 -4.00 11.09 -47.43
N SER A 84 -4.51 11.41 -48.62
CA SER A 84 -4.07 12.60 -49.37
C SER A 84 -5.20 13.33 -50.08
N LEU A 85 -4.98 14.63 -50.30
CA LEU A 85 -5.82 15.47 -51.15
C LEU A 85 -5.80 15.06 -52.63
N ASP A 86 -4.94 14.12 -53.04
CA ASP A 86 -5.01 13.46 -54.36
C ASP A 86 -6.18 12.46 -54.52
N ARG A 87 -7.07 12.41 -53.53
CA ARG A 87 -8.29 11.56 -53.46
C ARG A 87 -8.01 10.08 -53.21
N THR A 88 -6.76 9.71 -52.94
CA THR A 88 -6.35 8.33 -52.74
C THR A 88 -5.95 8.04 -51.29
N VAL A 89 -6.16 6.80 -50.86
CA VAL A 89 -5.50 6.23 -49.68
C VAL A 89 -4.43 5.26 -50.19
N LYS A 90 -3.18 5.45 -49.78
CA LYS A 90 -2.08 4.56 -50.17
C LYS A 90 -1.63 3.73 -48.98
N VAL A 91 -1.38 2.45 -49.20
CA VAL A 91 -0.82 1.55 -48.18
C VAL A 91 0.61 1.21 -48.58
N TRP A 92 1.52 1.37 -47.63
CA TRP A 92 2.97 1.27 -47.79
C TRP A 92 3.53 0.20 -46.85
N GLN A 93 4.79 -0.15 -47.07
CA GLN A 93 5.55 -1.07 -46.23
C GLN A 93 6.93 -0.49 -45.97
N LEU A 94 7.42 -0.59 -44.73
CA LEU A 94 8.75 -0.11 -44.36
C LEU A 94 9.82 -0.85 -45.19
N GLY A 95 10.79 -0.11 -45.73
CA GLY A 95 11.80 -0.64 -46.66
C GLY A 95 11.36 -0.73 -48.13
N SER A 96 10.07 -0.56 -48.46
CA SER A 96 9.60 -0.41 -49.85
C SER A 96 9.48 1.06 -50.22
N ASN A 97 10.10 1.49 -51.33
CA ASN A 97 9.97 2.86 -51.83
C ASN A 97 8.69 3.09 -52.67
N SER A 98 7.92 2.03 -52.94
CA SER A 98 6.66 2.08 -53.68
C SER A 98 5.49 1.63 -52.81
N PRO A 99 4.27 2.20 -52.97
CA PRO A 99 3.10 1.75 -52.22
C PRO A 99 2.68 0.35 -52.67
N ASN A 100 2.27 -0.49 -51.72
CA ASN A 100 1.82 -1.86 -51.98
C ASN A 100 0.50 -1.88 -52.76
N PHE A 101 -0.38 -0.89 -52.52
CA PHE A 101 -1.55 -0.59 -53.34
C PHE A 101 -2.07 0.83 -53.07
N THR A 102 -2.94 1.29 -53.96
CA THR A 102 -3.72 2.53 -53.82
C THR A 102 -5.21 2.17 -53.80
N LEU A 103 -5.98 2.81 -52.95
CA LEU A 103 -7.44 2.79 -52.91
C LEU A 103 -7.98 4.12 -53.45
N GLU A 104 -8.96 4.05 -54.35
CA GLU A 104 -9.53 5.20 -55.06
C GLU A 104 -11.06 5.12 -55.03
N GLY A 105 -11.75 6.26 -54.94
CA GLY A 105 -13.22 6.32 -54.96
C GLY A 105 -13.87 7.40 -54.10
N HIS A 106 -13.11 8.29 -53.46
CA HIS A 106 -13.62 9.58 -53.00
C HIS A 106 -13.63 10.58 -54.16
N GLU A 107 -14.62 11.48 -54.19
CA GLU A 107 -14.72 12.49 -55.27
C GLU A 107 -13.81 13.70 -55.04
N LYS A 108 -13.41 13.92 -53.79
CA LYS A 108 -12.50 14.99 -53.36
C LYS A 108 -11.35 14.44 -52.51
N GLY A 109 -10.52 15.33 -51.97
CA GLY A 109 -9.37 14.99 -51.15
C GLY A 109 -9.74 14.22 -49.87
N VAL A 110 -8.91 13.26 -49.50
CA VAL A 110 -9.05 12.48 -48.26
C VAL A 110 -8.25 13.19 -47.16
N ASN A 111 -8.93 13.57 -46.10
CA ASN A 111 -8.35 14.28 -44.96
C ASN A 111 -7.79 13.32 -43.91
N CYS A 112 -8.50 12.21 -43.69
CA CYS A 112 -8.23 11.31 -42.58
C CYS A 112 -8.39 9.83 -42.98
N VAL A 113 -7.64 8.98 -42.30
CA VAL A 113 -7.63 7.52 -42.44
C VAL A 113 -7.34 6.86 -41.09
N ASP A 114 -7.95 5.71 -40.81
CA ASP A 114 -7.62 4.87 -39.66
C ASP A 114 -7.82 3.37 -39.96
N TYR A 115 -7.15 2.50 -39.20
CA TYR A 115 -7.23 1.04 -39.29
C TYR A 115 -8.22 0.47 -38.28
N TYR A 116 -8.93 -0.60 -38.64
CA TYR A 116 -9.70 -1.35 -37.66
C TYR A 116 -8.78 -2.12 -36.71
N HIS A 117 -8.87 -1.83 -35.43
CA HIS A 117 -7.93 -2.33 -34.41
C HIS A 117 -8.20 -3.78 -33.96
N ALA A 118 -9.44 -4.28 -34.12
CA ALA A 118 -9.89 -5.54 -33.50
C ALA A 118 -10.10 -6.70 -34.48
N GLY A 119 -10.09 -7.94 -33.97
CA GLY A 119 -10.40 -9.20 -34.67
C GLY A 119 -9.68 -9.42 -36.01
N ASP A 120 -10.22 -10.28 -36.87
CA ASP A 120 -9.62 -10.61 -38.18
C ASP A 120 -9.97 -9.66 -39.33
N LYS A 121 -10.97 -8.77 -39.18
CA LYS A 121 -11.48 -7.97 -40.32
C LYS A 121 -10.40 -7.03 -40.89
N PRO A 122 -10.10 -7.08 -42.21
CA PRO A 122 -9.05 -6.28 -42.84
C PRO A 122 -9.57 -4.91 -43.28
N TYR A 123 -10.06 -4.10 -42.33
CA TYR A 123 -10.75 -2.86 -42.63
C TYR A 123 -9.89 -1.60 -42.40
N LEU A 124 -10.04 -0.65 -43.34
CA LEU A 124 -9.64 0.76 -43.24
C LEU A 124 -10.90 1.64 -43.24
N ILE A 125 -10.84 2.81 -42.61
CA ILE A 125 -11.87 3.86 -42.71
C ILE A 125 -11.22 5.15 -43.20
N SER A 126 -11.90 5.92 -44.04
CA SER A 126 -11.41 7.22 -44.53
C SER A 126 -12.50 8.28 -44.60
N GLY A 127 -12.14 9.53 -44.28
CA GLY A 127 -13.03 10.70 -44.36
C GLY A 127 -12.47 11.79 -45.27
N ALA A 128 -13.36 12.46 -46.01
CA ALA A 128 -13.00 13.35 -47.11
C ALA A 128 -13.89 14.60 -47.21
N ASP A 129 -13.46 15.55 -48.05
CA ASP A 129 -14.22 16.77 -48.37
C ASP A 129 -15.51 16.51 -49.16
N ASP A 130 -15.72 15.29 -49.68
CA ASP A 130 -16.98 14.89 -50.32
C ASP A 130 -18.12 14.65 -49.32
N ARG A 131 -17.84 14.75 -48.00
CA ARG A 131 -18.76 14.54 -46.87
C ARG A 131 -19.17 13.08 -46.66
N LEU A 132 -18.48 12.16 -47.32
CA LEU A 132 -18.66 10.72 -47.21
C LEU A 132 -17.57 10.13 -46.32
N VAL A 133 -17.92 9.21 -45.43
CA VAL A 133 -16.94 8.32 -44.80
C VAL A 133 -17.01 6.97 -45.49
N LYS A 134 -15.89 6.44 -45.94
CA LYS A 134 -15.83 5.15 -46.64
C LYS A 134 -15.07 4.11 -45.81
N ILE A 135 -15.62 2.91 -45.76
CA ILE A 135 -15.00 1.75 -45.12
C ILE A 135 -14.53 0.83 -46.25
N TRP A 136 -13.26 0.46 -46.20
CA TRP A 136 -12.57 -0.30 -47.24
C TRP A 136 -12.09 -1.64 -46.70
N ASP A 137 -12.28 -2.69 -47.48
CA ASP A 137 -11.53 -3.93 -47.30
C ASP A 137 -10.20 -3.76 -48.02
N TYR A 138 -9.08 -3.80 -47.28
CA TYR A 138 -7.76 -3.56 -47.86
C TYR A 138 -7.14 -4.81 -48.52
N GLN A 139 -7.69 -6.01 -48.30
CA GLN A 139 -7.30 -7.23 -49.01
C GLN A 139 -8.00 -7.29 -50.37
N ASN A 140 -9.32 -7.15 -50.38
CA ASN A 140 -10.17 -7.16 -51.58
C ASN A 140 -10.11 -5.83 -52.36
N LYS A 141 -9.65 -4.74 -51.73
CA LYS A 141 -9.50 -3.39 -52.31
C LYS A 141 -10.82 -2.78 -52.75
N THR A 142 -11.89 -3.08 -52.02
CA THR A 142 -13.26 -2.65 -52.30
C THR A 142 -13.80 -1.74 -51.20
N CYS A 143 -14.68 -0.80 -51.57
CA CYS A 143 -15.47 -0.04 -50.62
C CYS A 143 -16.59 -0.95 -50.08
N VAL A 144 -16.48 -1.37 -48.82
CA VAL A 144 -17.46 -2.22 -48.10
C VAL A 144 -18.73 -1.44 -47.80
N GLN A 145 -18.59 -0.18 -47.38
CA GLN A 145 -19.72 0.69 -47.05
C GLN A 145 -19.35 2.17 -47.23
N THR A 146 -20.35 2.99 -47.58
CA THR A 146 -20.29 4.46 -47.47
C THR A 146 -21.26 4.92 -46.39
N LEU A 147 -20.78 5.71 -45.42
CA LEU A 147 -21.60 6.37 -44.41
C LEU A 147 -21.91 7.79 -44.87
N GLU A 148 -23.19 8.17 -44.85
CA GLU A 148 -23.67 9.47 -45.32
C GLU A 148 -24.38 10.24 -44.20
N GLY A 149 -24.26 11.58 -44.23
CA GLY A 149 -25.16 12.47 -43.48
C GLY A 149 -24.50 13.62 -42.73
N HIS A 150 -23.17 13.72 -42.71
CA HIS A 150 -22.49 14.95 -42.27
C HIS A 150 -22.79 16.10 -43.24
N ALA A 151 -22.90 17.31 -42.70
CA ALA A 151 -23.28 18.50 -43.46
C ALA A 151 -22.09 19.23 -44.09
N GLN A 152 -20.87 18.95 -43.63
CA GLN A 152 -19.61 19.50 -44.12
C GLN A 152 -18.51 18.42 -44.23
N ASN A 153 -17.28 18.83 -44.54
CA ASN A 153 -16.12 17.96 -44.71
C ASN A 153 -15.85 17.15 -43.44
N ILE A 154 -15.42 15.90 -43.59
CA ILE A 154 -14.94 15.09 -42.46
C ILE A 154 -13.47 15.42 -42.22
N SER A 155 -13.14 15.82 -40.99
CA SER A 155 -11.80 16.19 -40.55
C SER A 155 -11.05 15.02 -39.92
N SER A 156 -11.76 14.15 -39.19
CA SER A 156 -11.18 13.03 -38.45
C SER A 156 -12.09 11.81 -38.48
N VAL A 157 -11.50 10.63 -38.59
CA VAL A 157 -12.15 9.33 -38.38
C VAL A 157 -11.33 8.51 -37.38
N ALA A 158 -11.99 7.69 -36.59
CA ALA A 158 -11.36 6.72 -35.70
C ALA A 158 -12.25 5.48 -35.52
N PHE A 159 -11.67 4.29 -35.58
CA PHE A 159 -12.24 3.12 -34.92
C PHE A 159 -12.02 3.25 -33.41
N HIS A 160 -12.98 2.81 -32.61
CA HIS A 160 -12.71 2.63 -31.18
C HIS A 160 -11.90 1.32 -30.97
N PRO A 161 -10.86 1.31 -30.13
CA PRO A 161 -10.04 0.12 -29.92
C PRO A 161 -10.82 -1.02 -29.25
N GLU A 162 -11.58 -0.74 -28.19
CA GLU A 162 -12.36 -1.75 -27.45
C GLU A 162 -13.83 -1.92 -27.93
N LEU A 163 -14.63 -0.85 -27.87
CA LEU A 163 -16.06 -0.86 -28.20
C LEU A 163 -16.34 -1.06 -29.71
N PRO A 164 -17.49 -1.64 -30.10
CA PRO A 164 -17.80 -2.00 -31.50
C PRO A 164 -18.33 -0.80 -32.30
N ILE A 165 -17.65 0.34 -32.22
CA ILE A 165 -18.12 1.65 -32.71
C ILE A 165 -17.08 2.39 -33.55
N LEU A 166 -17.57 3.29 -34.40
CA LEU A 166 -16.82 4.19 -35.25
C LEU A 166 -17.12 5.63 -34.83
N LEU A 167 -16.12 6.50 -34.88
CA LEU A 167 -16.23 7.91 -34.56
C LEU A 167 -15.85 8.75 -35.78
N THR A 168 -16.70 9.71 -36.14
CA THR A 168 -16.47 10.60 -37.29
C THR A 168 -16.68 12.06 -36.88
N GLY A 169 -15.66 12.89 -37.08
CA GLY A 169 -15.66 14.32 -36.75
C GLY A 169 -15.71 15.20 -38.00
N SER A 170 -16.44 16.30 -37.94
CA SER A 170 -16.78 17.11 -39.11
C SER A 170 -16.66 18.61 -38.86
N GLU A 171 -16.45 19.36 -39.95
CA GLU A 171 -16.59 20.83 -40.00
C GLU A 171 -18.06 21.31 -39.85
N ASP A 172 -19.02 20.42 -39.57
CA ASP A 172 -20.36 20.77 -39.10
C ASP A 172 -20.47 20.86 -37.56
N GLY A 173 -19.35 20.68 -36.85
CA GLY A 173 -19.26 20.73 -35.38
C GLY A 173 -19.86 19.51 -34.67
N THR A 174 -20.31 18.49 -35.41
CA THR A 174 -20.79 17.24 -34.84
C THR A 174 -19.74 16.14 -34.85
N VAL A 175 -19.73 15.33 -33.79
CA VAL A 175 -19.07 14.02 -33.75
C VAL A 175 -20.16 12.95 -33.80
N ARG A 176 -20.06 12.01 -34.72
CA ARG A 176 -21.04 10.93 -34.87
C ARG A 176 -20.47 9.60 -34.42
N VAL A 177 -21.29 8.88 -33.66
CA VAL A 177 -21.01 7.52 -33.21
C VAL A 177 -21.83 6.57 -34.09
N TRP A 178 -21.14 5.69 -34.81
CA TRP A 178 -21.75 4.68 -35.66
C TRP A 178 -21.42 3.29 -35.14
N HIS A 179 -22.29 2.31 -35.36
CA HIS A 179 -22.01 0.93 -34.98
C HIS A 179 -21.16 0.23 -36.05
N SER A 180 -20.01 -0.33 -35.65
CA SER A 180 -19.00 -0.93 -36.55
C SER A 180 -19.44 -2.20 -37.29
N ASN A 181 -20.60 -2.79 -36.96
CA ASN A 181 -21.14 -3.98 -37.65
C ASN A 181 -22.35 -3.64 -38.53
N THR A 182 -23.29 -2.82 -38.03
CA THR A 182 -24.53 -2.47 -38.75
C THR A 182 -24.41 -1.21 -39.60
N TYR A 183 -23.35 -0.42 -39.37
CA TYR A 183 -23.07 0.88 -39.99
C TYR A 183 -24.18 1.93 -39.81
N ARG A 184 -25.03 1.75 -38.79
CA ARG A 184 -26.07 2.70 -38.41
C ARG A 184 -25.50 3.82 -37.55
N LEU A 185 -26.11 5.00 -37.65
CA LEU A 185 -25.83 6.14 -36.79
C LEU A 185 -26.54 5.93 -35.44
N GLU A 186 -25.77 5.69 -34.38
CA GLU A 186 -26.30 5.46 -33.03
C GLU A 186 -26.55 6.78 -32.29
N THR A 187 -25.63 7.75 -32.41
CA THR A 187 -25.74 9.04 -31.72
C THR A 187 -24.96 10.13 -32.46
N THR A 188 -25.47 11.35 -32.43
CA THR A 188 -24.76 12.56 -32.86
C THR A 188 -24.50 13.44 -31.64
N LEU A 189 -23.23 13.72 -31.37
CA LEU A 189 -22.77 14.61 -30.30
C LEU A 189 -22.48 15.99 -30.89
N ASN A 190 -22.94 17.04 -30.22
CA ASN A 190 -22.56 18.42 -30.51
C ASN A 190 -22.47 19.17 -29.17
N TYR A 191 -21.33 19.82 -28.92
CA TYR A 191 -21.06 20.57 -27.69
C TYR A 191 -20.94 22.08 -27.90
N GLY A 192 -21.16 22.57 -29.13
CA GLY A 192 -21.19 24.00 -29.45
C GLY A 192 -19.82 24.70 -29.51
N LEU A 193 -18.70 23.96 -29.63
CA LEU A 193 -17.34 24.50 -29.71
C LEU A 193 -16.87 24.74 -31.18
N GLU A 194 -17.81 25.05 -32.07
CA GLU A 194 -17.60 25.09 -33.52
C GLU A 194 -17.02 23.77 -34.09
N ARG A 195 -16.10 23.81 -35.06
CA ARG A 195 -15.71 22.64 -35.88
C ARG A 195 -14.89 21.63 -35.12
N VAL A 196 -15.07 20.34 -35.44
CA VAL A 196 -14.19 19.25 -34.97
C VAL A 196 -12.96 19.17 -35.85
N TRP A 197 -11.79 18.97 -35.26
CA TRP A 197 -10.51 18.79 -35.99
C TRP A 197 -9.88 17.42 -35.83
N THR A 198 -9.96 16.82 -34.64
CA THR A 198 -9.27 15.56 -34.33
C THR A 198 -10.04 14.74 -33.29
N ILE A 199 -9.96 13.42 -33.44
CA ILE A 199 -10.50 12.42 -32.50
C ILE A 199 -9.35 11.49 -32.13
N CYS A 200 -9.16 11.24 -30.84
CA CYS A 200 -8.16 10.30 -30.33
C CYS A 200 -8.79 9.37 -29.29
N CYS A 201 -8.79 8.08 -29.56
CA CYS A 201 -9.18 7.04 -28.60
C CYS A 201 -7.96 6.63 -27.77
N LEU A 202 -8.10 6.44 -26.45
CA LEU A 202 -7.03 5.90 -25.60
C LEU A 202 -7.09 4.36 -25.60
N PRO A 203 -6.08 3.63 -26.13
CA PRO A 203 -6.07 2.16 -26.12
C PRO A 203 -6.18 1.59 -24.71
N GLY A 204 -6.90 0.48 -24.53
CA GLY A 204 -7.19 -0.10 -23.22
C GLY A 204 -8.22 0.67 -22.39
N SER A 205 -8.59 1.90 -22.74
CA SER A 205 -9.63 2.70 -22.08
C SER A 205 -10.85 2.90 -23.00
N ASN A 206 -11.96 3.39 -22.45
CA ASN A 206 -13.08 3.91 -23.25
C ASN A 206 -13.11 5.45 -23.25
N ASN A 207 -12.00 6.08 -22.87
CA ASN A 207 -11.82 7.53 -22.91
C ASN A 207 -11.41 7.98 -24.32
N ILE A 208 -12.07 9.02 -24.82
CA ILE A 208 -11.84 9.63 -26.13
C ILE A 208 -11.62 11.13 -25.92
N ALA A 209 -10.58 11.67 -26.54
CA ALA A 209 -10.38 13.11 -26.68
C ALA A 209 -10.93 13.60 -28.03
N LEU A 210 -11.66 14.72 -27.99
CA LEU A 210 -12.24 15.41 -29.14
C LEU A 210 -11.65 16.84 -29.18
N GLY A 211 -10.94 17.17 -30.25
CA GLY A 211 -10.40 18.51 -30.48
C GLY A 211 -11.33 19.36 -31.36
N TYR A 212 -11.61 20.58 -30.92
CA TYR A 212 -12.51 21.55 -31.55
C TYR A 212 -11.78 22.87 -31.88
N ASP A 213 -12.41 23.77 -32.62
CA ASP A 213 -11.93 25.16 -32.82
C ASP A 213 -11.77 25.91 -31.49
N GLU A 214 -12.78 25.86 -30.60
CA GLU A 214 -12.81 26.63 -29.35
C GLU A 214 -12.30 25.86 -28.10
N GLY A 215 -11.80 24.62 -28.26
CA GLY A 215 -11.25 23.87 -27.13
C GLY A 215 -11.12 22.36 -27.35
N SER A 216 -11.17 21.60 -26.27
CA SER A 216 -11.09 20.14 -26.30
C SER A 216 -11.96 19.50 -25.22
N ILE A 217 -12.62 18.40 -25.54
CA ILE A 217 -13.48 17.65 -24.62
C ILE A 217 -12.95 16.22 -24.51
N MET A 218 -12.89 15.67 -23.29
CA MET A 218 -12.69 14.24 -23.07
C MET A 218 -14.02 13.61 -22.64
N ILE A 219 -14.43 12.55 -23.34
CA ILE A 219 -15.63 11.76 -23.04
C ILE A 219 -15.24 10.34 -22.66
N LYS A 220 -16.06 9.68 -21.83
CA LYS A 220 -15.94 8.26 -21.48
C LYS A 220 -17.18 7.52 -21.96
N LEU A 221 -17.01 6.49 -22.80
CA LEU A 221 -18.14 5.73 -23.34
C LEU A 221 -18.36 4.41 -22.57
N GLY A 222 -19.61 4.16 -22.17
CA GLY A 222 -20.00 2.90 -21.52
C GLY A 222 -19.27 2.63 -20.20
N ARG A 223 -19.17 1.34 -19.84
CA ARG A 223 -18.46 0.87 -18.64
C ARG A 223 -17.04 0.40 -19.00
N GLU A 224 -16.12 0.53 -18.04
CA GLU A 224 -14.77 -0.05 -18.12
C GLU A 224 -14.62 -1.33 -17.28
N GLU A 225 -15.74 -1.89 -16.81
CA GLU A 225 -15.82 -3.22 -16.19
C GLU A 225 -15.53 -4.28 -17.28
N PRO A 226 -14.52 -5.17 -17.11
CA PRO A 226 -14.20 -6.19 -18.11
C PRO A 226 -15.24 -7.31 -18.14
N ALA A 227 -15.55 -7.80 -19.34
CA ALA A 227 -16.49 -8.89 -19.56
C ALA A 227 -15.84 -10.26 -19.30
N MET A 228 -15.52 -10.53 -18.02
CA MET A 228 -14.81 -11.72 -17.55
C MET A 228 -15.49 -12.38 -16.34
N SER A 229 -15.37 -13.71 -16.22
CA SER A 229 -15.88 -14.48 -15.10
C SER A 229 -15.07 -15.76 -14.89
N MET A 230 -14.96 -16.23 -13.65
CA MET A 230 -14.27 -17.46 -13.28
C MET A 230 -15.24 -18.49 -12.65
N ASP A 231 -15.02 -19.79 -12.91
CA ASP A 231 -15.71 -20.86 -12.20
C ASP A 231 -14.99 -21.29 -10.90
N GLN A 232 -15.71 -21.94 -9.99
CA GLN A 232 -15.17 -22.48 -8.72
C GLN A 232 -14.04 -23.52 -8.92
N SER A 233 -13.70 -23.88 -10.16
CA SER A 233 -12.62 -24.81 -10.50
C SER A 233 -11.39 -24.12 -11.11
N GLY A 234 -11.40 -22.80 -11.29
CA GLY A 234 -10.30 -22.03 -11.86
C GLY A 234 -10.26 -21.97 -13.40
N LYS A 235 -11.40 -22.19 -14.08
CA LYS A 235 -11.54 -21.79 -15.50
C LYS A 235 -12.01 -20.36 -15.56
N ILE A 236 -11.31 -19.53 -16.32
CA ILE A 236 -11.71 -18.14 -16.58
C ILE A 236 -12.22 -18.09 -18.02
N ILE A 237 -13.38 -17.48 -18.23
CA ILE A 237 -13.91 -17.17 -19.55
C ILE A 237 -14.10 -15.66 -19.63
N TRP A 238 -13.53 -15.06 -20.66
CA TRP A 238 -13.65 -13.64 -20.94
C TRP A 238 -14.01 -13.42 -22.40
N ALA A 239 -14.62 -12.27 -22.67
CA ALA A 239 -14.77 -11.77 -24.02
C ALA A 239 -13.66 -10.76 -24.35
N LYS A 240 -13.12 -10.90 -25.56
CA LYS A 240 -12.26 -9.92 -26.20
C LYS A 240 -12.98 -9.49 -27.48
N HIS A 241 -13.50 -8.26 -27.49
CA HIS A 241 -14.39 -7.79 -28.56
C HIS A 241 -15.59 -8.75 -28.74
N SER A 242 -15.77 -9.35 -29.91
CA SER A 242 -16.80 -10.38 -30.17
C SER A 242 -16.30 -11.82 -29.99
N GLU A 243 -15.03 -12.04 -29.65
CA GLU A 243 -14.42 -13.36 -29.48
C GLU A 243 -14.48 -13.80 -28.01
N ILE A 244 -14.93 -15.03 -27.76
CA ILE A 244 -14.94 -15.62 -26.41
C ILE A 244 -13.72 -16.53 -26.29
N GLN A 245 -12.90 -16.22 -25.29
CA GLN A 245 -11.69 -16.96 -24.98
C GLN A 245 -11.82 -17.63 -23.60
N GLN A 246 -11.13 -18.76 -23.44
CA GLN A 246 -11.04 -19.49 -22.20
C GLN A 246 -9.57 -19.60 -21.76
N ALA A 247 -9.31 -19.29 -20.49
CA ALA A 247 -8.08 -19.64 -19.79
C ALA A 247 -8.37 -20.66 -18.68
N ASN A 248 -7.33 -21.36 -18.22
CA ASN A 248 -7.44 -22.39 -17.19
C ASN A 248 -6.24 -22.30 -16.23
N LEU A 249 -6.51 -21.93 -14.97
CA LEU A 249 -5.49 -21.79 -13.93
C LEU A 249 -4.75 -23.11 -13.65
N LYS A 250 -5.40 -24.26 -13.86
CA LYS A 250 -4.78 -25.60 -13.71
C LYS A 250 -3.74 -25.96 -14.77
N ALA A 251 -3.47 -25.07 -15.73
CA ALA A 251 -2.41 -25.21 -16.71
C ALA A 251 -1.16 -24.38 -16.36
N LEU A 252 -1.17 -23.67 -15.22
CA LEU A 252 0.01 -23.00 -14.68
C LEU A 252 1.05 -24.05 -14.22
N PRO A 253 2.36 -23.81 -14.43
CA PRO A 253 3.42 -24.62 -13.85
C PRO A 253 3.54 -24.37 -12.34
N ASP A 254 3.99 -25.37 -11.57
CA ASP A 254 4.17 -25.33 -10.10
C ASP A 254 5.34 -24.44 -9.63
N SER A 255 5.61 -23.32 -10.29
CA SER A 255 6.58 -22.31 -9.87
C SER A 255 5.95 -21.35 -8.84
N GLU A 256 6.74 -20.89 -7.87
CA GLU A 256 6.30 -19.87 -6.91
C GLU A 256 6.11 -18.51 -7.61
N ILE A 257 4.90 -18.26 -8.11
CA ILE A 257 4.49 -16.97 -8.65
C ILE A 257 4.33 -15.98 -7.47
N LYS A 258 4.92 -14.78 -7.58
CA LYS A 258 4.76 -13.78 -6.52
C LYS A 258 3.41 -13.08 -6.61
N ASP A 259 2.88 -12.72 -5.45
CA ASP A 259 1.74 -11.80 -5.32
C ASP A 259 1.94 -10.56 -6.18
N GLY A 260 0.96 -10.24 -7.03
CA GLY A 260 1.02 -9.09 -7.94
C GLY A 260 1.59 -9.36 -9.33
N GLU A 261 2.27 -10.48 -9.58
CA GLU A 261 2.82 -10.80 -10.91
C GLU A 261 1.73 -11.31 -11.88
N ARG A 262 1.91 -11.03 -13.18
CA ARG A 262 0.97 -11.44 -14.25
C ARG A 262 1.06 -12.94 -14.51
N LEU A 263 -0.07 -13.64 -14.47
CA LEU A 263 -0.13 -15.09 -14.69
C LEU A 263 0.09 -15.46 -16.18
N PRO A 264 1.03 -16.35 -16.51
CA PRO A 264 1.25 -16.82 -17.89
C PRO A 264 0.20 -17.86 -18.28
N LEU A 265 -1.02 -17.40 -18.58
CA LEU A 265 -2.15 -18.28 -18.88
C LEU A 265 -2.16 -18.76 -20.34
N ALA A 266 -2.33 -20.07 -20.53
CA ALA A 266 -2.64 -20.65 -21.82
C ALA A 266 -4.06 -20.25 -22.25
N ILE A 267 -4.14 -19.28 -23.17
CA ILE A 267 -5.40 -18.82 -23.77
C ILE A 267 -5.83 -19.82 -24.85
N LYS A 268 -7.12 -20.17 -24.86
CA LYS A 268 -7.75 -20.96 -25.91
C LYS A 268 -8.98 -20.24 -26.45
N ASP A 269 -9.00 -19.97 -27.74
CA ASP A 269 -10.17 -19.45 -28.42
C ASP A 269 -11.29 -20.49 -28.46
N MET A 270 -12.52 -20.07 -28.14
CA MET A 270 -13.68 -20.96 -28.06
C MET A 270 -14.74 -20.65 -29.13
N GLY A 271 -14.70 -19.45 -29.73
CA GLY A 271 -15.53 -19.03 -30.85
C GLY A 271 -15.97 -17.57 -30.75
N ALA A 272 -16.52 -17.03 -31.84
CA ALA A 272 -17.16 -15.72 -31.84
C ALA A 272 -18.59 -15.81 -31.27
N CYS A 273 -19.02 -14.75 -30.58
CA CYS A 273 -20.40 -14.53 -30.18
C CYS A 273 -21.18 -13.78 -31.28
N GLU A 274 -22.50 -13.96 -31.30
CA GLU A 274 -23.41 -13.31 -32.26
C GLU A 274 -23.71 -11.84 -31.88
N ILE A 275 -23.65 -11.53 -30.58
CA ILE A 275 -23.88 -10.19 -29.98
C ILE A 275 -22.57 -9.61 -29.45
N TYR A 276 -22.49 -8.29 -29.20
CA TYR A 276 -21.33 -7.72 -28.51
C TYR A 276 -21.41 -7.95 -26.99
N PRO A 277 -20.51 -8.76 -26.39
CA PRO A 277 -20.57 -9.10 -24.97
C PRO A 277 -20.25 -7.90 -24.07
N GLN A 278 -21.27 -7.45 -23.33
CA GLN A 278 -21.13 -6.39 -22.30
C GLN A 278 -20.91 -6.98 -20.90
N THR A 279 -21.49 -8.14 -20.62
CA THR A 279 -21.20 -8.93 -19.41
C THR A 279 -21.10 -10.42 -19.74
N VAL A 280 -20.26 -11.12 -18.97
CA VAL A 280 -20.06 -12.58 -19.02
C VAL A 280 -20.17 -13.08 -17.59
N ALA A 281 -20.97 -14.12 -17.35
CA ALA A 281 -21.10 -14.70 -16.01
C ALA A 281 -21.32 -16.22 -16.05
N HIS A 282 -20.47 -16.97 -15.35
CA HIS A 282 -20.74 -18.36 -15.01
C HIS A 282 -21.99 -18.46 -14.12
N ASN A 283 -22.75 -19.55 -14.27
CA ASN A 283 -23.71 -19.97 -13.26
C ASN A 283 -22.96 -20.56 -12.04
N PRO A 284 -23.57 -20.68 -10.85
CA PRO A 284 -22.84 -21.06 -9.63
C PRO A 284 -22.06 -22.37 -9.70
N ASN A 285 -22.51 -23.35 -10.49
CA ASN A 285 -21.81 -24.63 -10.70
C ASN A 285 -20.86 -24.68 -11.91
N GLY A 286 -20.60 -23.56 -12.58
CA GLY A 286 -19.62 -23.46 -13.69
C GLY A 286 -19.98 -24.23 -14.96
N ARG A 287 -21.19 -24.79 -15.07
CA ARG A 287 -21.62 -25.60 -16.23
C ARG A 287 -22.06 -24.74 -17.41
N PHE A 288 -22.63 -23.58 -17.12
CA PHE A 288 -23.18 -22.65 -18.10
C PHE A 288 -22.53 -21.28 -17.93
N VAL A 289 -22.36 -20.57 -19.04
CA VAL A 289 -21.98 -19.17 -19.08
C VAL A 289 -23.09 -18.42 -19.79
N VAL A 290 -23.56 -17.32 -19.19
CA VAL A 290 -24.36 -16.33 -19.91
C VAL A 290 -23.44 -15.27 -20.49
N VAL A 291 -23.77 -14.84 -21.69
CA VAL A 291 -23.27 -13.62 -22.32
C VAL A 291 -24.48 -12.69 -22.48
N CYS A 292 -24.35 -11.43 -22.05
CA CYS A 292 -25.41 -10.44 -22.21
C CYS A 292 -24.84 -9.19 -22.88
N GLY A 293 -25.58 -8.65 -23.85
CA GLY A 293 -25.11 -7.62 -24.76
C GLY A 293 -26.22 -7.12 -25.69
N ASP A 294 -26.17 -5.83 -26.03
CA ASP A 294 -27.02 -5.18 -27.05
C ASP A 294 -28.55 -5.32 -26.85
N GLY A 295 -28.98 -5.64 -25.63
CA GLY A 295 -30.39 -5.88 -25.28
C GLY A 295 -30.82 -7.34 -25.36
N GLU A 296 -29.88 -8.27 -25.56
CA GLU A 296 -30.08 -9.70 -25.64
C GLU A 296 -29.18 -10.48 -24.65
N TYR A 297 -29.54 -11.74 -24.39
CA TYR A 297 -28.71 -12.69 -23.66
C TYR A 297 -28.67 -14.03 -24.37
N ILE A 298 -27.52 -14.71 -24.28
CA ILE A 298 -27.31 -16.07 -24.78
C ILE A 298 -26.65 -16.91 -23.69
N ILE A 299 -27.22 -18.07 -23.38
CA ILE A 299 -26.66 -19.04 -22.44
C ILE A 299 -25.96 -20.16 -23.21
N TYR A 300 -24.68 -20.34 -22.94
CA TYR A 300 -23.81 -21.33 -23.55
C TYR A 300 -23.37 -22.41 -22.54
N THR A 301 -22.97 -23.59 -23.03
CA THR A 301 -22.25 -24.58 -22.19
C THR A 301 -20.78 -24.21 -22.06
N ALA A 302 -20.28 -24.04 -20.83
CA ALA A 302 -18.92 -23.53 -20.56
C ALA A 302 -17.80 -24.33 -21.26
N MET A 303 -17.96 -25.66 -21.38
CA MET A 303 -16.95 -26.54 -21.97
C MET A 303 -16.83 -26.47 -23.51
N ALA A 304 -17.81 -25.92 -24.22
CA ALA A 304 -17.92 -26.11 -25.68
C ALA A 304 -18.75 -25.04 -26.42
N LEU A 305 -19.07 -23.91 -25.76
CA LEU A 305 -19.94 -22.83 -26.25
C LEU A 305 -21.17 -23.25 -27.06
N ARG A 306 -21.84 -24.36 -26.70
CA ARG A 306 -23.10 -24.75 -27.34
C ARG A 306 -24.26 -23.99 -26.72
N ASN A 307 -24.98 -23.21 -27.54
CA ASN A 307 -26.17 -22.46 -27.16
C ASN A 307 -27.22 -23.38 -26.50
N LYS A 308 -27.88 -22.89 -25.45
CA LYS A 308 -28.93 -23.56 -24.68
C LYS A 308 -30.23 -22.77 -24.57
N ALA A 309 -30.14 -21.45 -24.49
CA ALA A 309 -31.26 -20.54 -24.45
C ALA A 309 -30.78 -19.15 -24.89
N PHE A 310 -31.67 -18.36 -25.48
CA PHE A 310 -31.41 -16.98 -25.87
C PHE A 310 -32.70 -16.17 -25.75
N GLY A 311 -32.59 -14.83 -25.71
CA GLY A 311 -33.75 -13.94 -25.76
C GLY A 311 -33.38 -12.49 -25.45
N SER A 312 -34.38 -11.59 -25.47
CA SER A 312 -34.20 -10.18 -25.12
C SER A 312 -34.09 -9.96 -23.61
N ALA A 313 -33.02 -9.31 -23.16
CA ALA A 313 -32.82 -8.86 -21.78
C ALA A 313 -31.85 -7.66 -21.74
N LEU A 314 -32.20 -6.64 -20.96
CA LEU A 314 -31.28 -5.54 -20.63
C LEU A 314 -30.24 -5.96 -19.58
N GLU A 315 -30.63 -6.87 -18.69
CA GLU A 315 -29.80 -7.46 -17.63
C GLU A 315 -30.22 -8.91 -17.36
N PHE A 316 -29.27 -9.71 -16.90
CA PHE A 316 -29.42 -11.11 -16.53
C PHE A 316 -28.74 -11.37 -15.18
N VAL A 317 -29.37 -12.14 -14.29
CA VAL A 317 -28.73 -12.64 -13.06
C VAL A 317 -29.09 -14.09 -12.74
N TRP A 318 -28.12 -14.85 -12.24
CA TRP A 318 -28.31 -16.21 -11.73
C TRP A 318 -28.88 -16.21 -10.30
N ALA A 319 -29.69 -17.22 -9.96
CA ALA A 319 -29.97 -17.58 -8.58
C ALA A 319 -28.81 -18.41 -7.99
N VAL A 320 -28.83 -18.67 -6.67
CA VAL A 320 -27.96 -19.70 -6.06
C VAL A 320 -28.33 -21.11 -6.57
N ASP A 321 -29.61 -21.38 -6.82
CA ASP A 321 -30.02 -22.55 -7.62
C ASP A 321 -29.50 -22.38 -9.06
N SER A 322 -28.51 -23.20 -9.42
CA SER A 322 -27.90 -23.22 -10.75
C SER A 322 -28.85 -23.58 -11.90
N SER A 323 -30.11 -23.91 -11.63
CA SER A 323 -31.18 -24.10 -12.60
C SER A 323 -32.11 -22.87 -12.77
N GLU A 324 -31.97 -21.83 -11.94
CA GLU A 324 -32.81 -20.62 -11.98
C GLU A 324 -32.04 -19.34 -12.31
N TYR A 325 -32.72 -18.44 -13.02
CA TYR A 325 -32.22 -17.12 -13.36
C TYR A 325 -33.36 -16.12 -13.56
N ALA A 326 -33.05 -14.84 -13.40
CA ALA A 326 -33.95 -13.72 -13.70
C ALA A 326 -33.39 -12.86 -14.83
N VAL A 327 -34.27 -12.30 -15.66
CA VAL A 327 -33.93 -11.33 -16.71
C VAL A 327 -34.81 -10.10 -16.63
N ARG A 328 -34.22 -8.94 -16.88
CA ARG A 328 -34.91 -7.65 -16.96
C ARG A 328 -35.21 -7.34 -18.43
N GLU A 329 -36.42 -7.69 -18.86
CA GLU A 329 -36.89 -7.49 -20.24
C GLU A 329 -37.17 -6.00 -20.53
N SER A 330 -37.60 -5.24 -19.52
CA SER A 330 -37.79 -3.79 -19.61
C SER A 330 -37.71 -3.13 -18.22
N ALA A 331 -37.75 -1.80 -18.18
CA ALA A 331 -37.76 -1.02 -16.93
C ALA A 331 -38.97 -1.27 -15.99
N THR A 332 -39.93 -2.13 -16.39
CA THR A 332 -41.11 -2.50 -15.58
C THR A 332 -41.40 -4.00 -15.59
N SER A 333 -40.53 -4.83 -16.17
CA SER A 333 -40.79 -6.27 -16.34
C SER A 333 -39.56 -7.12 -16.02
N VAL A 334 -39.76 -8.03 -15.06
CA VAL A 334 -38.79 -9.06 -14.71
C VAL A 334 -39.41 -10.44 -14.95
N LYS A 335 -38.68 -11.30 -15.66
CA LYS A 335 -39.06 -12.69 -15.93
C LYS A 335 -38.11 -13.62 -15.20
N VAL A 336 -38.66 -14.66 -14.58
CA VAL A 336 -37.90 -15.69 -13.86
C VAL A 336 -38.07 -17.02 -14.58
N PHE A 337 -36.95 -17.73 -14.77
CA PHE A 337 -36.87 -18.99 -15.50
C PHE A 337 -36.35 -20.10 -14.59
N LYS A 338 -36.85 -21.33 -14.76
CA LYS A 338 -36.29 -22.56 -14.18
C LYS A 338 -36.06 -23.59 -15.28
N ASN A 339 -34.87 -24.20 -15.32
CA ASN A 339 -34.47 -25.15 -16.36
C ASN A 339 -34.72 -24.63 -17.79
N PHE A 340 -34.36 -23.36 -18.05
CA PHE A 340 -34.53 -22.67 -19.35
C PHE A 340 -35.99 -22.52 -19.83
N LYS A 341 -36.97 -22.61 -18.92
CA LYS A 341 -38.38 -22.35 -19.20
C LYS A 341 -38.90 -21.23 -18.31
N GLU A 342 -39.73 -20.35 -18.86
CA GLU A 342 -40.34 -19.25 -18.11
C GLU A 342 -41.24 -19.81 -16.99
N LYS A 343 -40.96 -19.41 -15.75
CA LYS A 343 -41.64 -19.85 -14.52
C LYS A 343 -42.76 -18.86 -14.17
N LYS A 344 -42.43 -17.57 -14.14
CA LYS A 344 -43.32 -16.43 -13.90
C LYS A 344 -42.76 -15.16 -14.55
N GLN A 345 -43.65 -14.28 -15.00
CA GLN A 345 -43.35 -12.86 -15.26
C GLN A 345 -44.02 -12.02 -14.16
N PHE A 346 -43.34 -11.01 -13.65
CA PHE A 346 -43.94 -10.04 -12.72
C PHE A 346 -43.51 -8.60 -13.03
N LYS A 347 -44.24 -7.65 -12.43
CA LYS A 347 -44.00 -6.21 -12.57
C LYS A 347 -43.87 -5.61 -11.16
N PRO A 348 -42.65 -5.26 -10.72
CA PRO A 348 -42.44 -4.54 -9.47
C PRO A 348 -43.17 -3.19 -9.47
N GLU A 349 -43.78 -2.84 -8.35
CA GLU A 349 -44.68 -1.67 -8.24
C GLU A 349 -43.96 -0.34 -8.48
N LEU A 350 -42.70 -0.25 -8.01
CA LEU A 350 -41.81 0.90 -8.19
C LEU A 350 -40.93 0.79 -9.46
N GLY A 351 -41.19 -0.18 -10.34
CA GLY A 351 -40.38 -0.47 -11.53
C GLY A 351 -39.06 -1.20 -11.22
N ALA A 352 -38.26 -1.43 -12.26
CA ALA A 352 -36.99 -2.15 -12.21
C ALA A 352 -35.91 -1.45 -13.06
N GLU A 353 -35.03 -0.70 -12.39
CA GLU A 353 -33.84 -0.08 -12.99
C GLU A 353 -32.62 -1.00 -12.98
N GLY A 354 -32.59 -1.98 -12.08
CA GLY A 354 -31.53 -2.98 -11.97
C GLY A 354 -32.02 -4.28 -11.32
N ILE A 355 -31.39 -5.41 -11.62
CA ILE A 355 -31.58 -6.67 -10.87
C ILE A 355 -30.26 -7.25 -10.35
N PHE A 356 -30.34 -7.95 -9.22
CA PHE A 356 -29.22 -8.61 -8.54
C PHE A 356 -29.55 -10.08 -8.23
N GLY A 357 -28.58 -10.97 -8.46
CA GLY A 357 -28.68 -12.40 -8.17
C GLY A 357 -28.27 -12.76 -6.74
N GLY A 358 -28.28 -14.06 -6.44
CA GLY A 358 -27.91 -14.61 -5.13
C GLY A 358 -29.06 -15.34 -4.44
N ALA A 359 -29.06 -15.34 -3.10
CA ALA A 359 -30.00 -16.12 -2.28
C ALA A 359 -31.46 -15.65 -2.45
N MET A 360 -31.66 -14.36 -2.71
CA MET A 360 -32.94 -13.75 -3.10
C MET A 360 -32.75 -12.88 -4.34
N LEU A 361 -33.82 -12.68 -5.11
CA LEU A 361 -33.83 -11.79 -6.26
C LEU A 361 -33.91 -10.33 -5.77
N GLY A 362 -32.81 -9.60 -5.88
CA GLY A 362 -32.78 -8.16 -5.62
C GLY A 362 -33.29 -7.39 -6.84
N VAL A 363 -34.19 -6.43 -6.64
CA VAL A 363 -34.66 -5.50 -7.66
C VAL A 363 -34.41 -4.07 -7.18
N ARG A 364 -33.64 -3.30 -7.95
CA ARG A 364 -33.43 -1.87 -7.72
C ARG A 364 -34.50 -1.06 -8.44
N SER A 365 -35.21 -0.24 -7.68
CA SER A 365 -35.96 0.92 -8.14
C SER A 365 -35.14 2.19 -7.86
N THR A 366 -35.56 3.36 -8.35
CA THR A 366 -34.76 4.61 -8.35
C THR A 366 -34.05 4.92 -7.02
N ASN A 367 -34.80 4.79 -5.90
CA ASN A 367 -34.31 5.10 -4.55
C ASN A 367 -34.44 3.89 -3.58
N SER A 368 -34.64 2.67 -4.05
CA SER A 368 -34.86 1.52 -3.16
C SER A 368 -34.43 0.16 -3.75
N LEU A 369 -34.13 -0.77 -2.85
CA LEU A 369 -33.85 -2.17 -3.14
C LEU A 369 -34.95 -3.05 -2.53
N ALA A 370 -35.62 -3.84 -3.36
CA ALA A 370 -36.61 -4.82 -2.93
C ALA A 370 -36.04 -6.25 -3.10
N PHE A 371 -36.13 -7.07 -2.04
CA PHE A 371 -35.76 -8.49 -2.09
C PHE A 371 -37.00 -9.36 -2.26
N TYR A 372 -36.98 -10.22 -3.27
CA TYR A 372 -38.06 -11.16 -3.61
C TYR A 372 -37.60 -12.62 -3.50
N GLU A 373 -38.50 -13.49 -3.04
CA GLU A 373 -38.26 -14.94 -3.01
C GLU A 373 -38.31 -15.55 -4.42
N TRP A 374 -37.31 -16.36 -4.80
CA TRP A 374 -37.22 -16.98 -6.13
C TRP A 374 -38.41 -17.90 -6.51
N ASP A 375 -39.07 -18.54 -5.54
CA ASP A 375 -40.22 -19.42 -5.79
C ASP A 375 -41.54 -18.67 -5.89
N ASN A 376 -41.94 -17.94 -4.84
CA ASN A 376 -43.25 -17.29 -4.85
C ASN A 376 -43.25 -15.91 -5.52
N LEU A 377 -42.11 -15.21 -5.57
CA LEU A 377 -41.98 -13.79 -5.92
C LEU A 377 -42.75 -12.87 -4.95
N THR A 378 -42.83 -13.30 -3.69
CA THR A 378 -43.25 -12.51 -2.53
C THR A 378 -42.17 -11.49 -2.17
N LEU A 379 -42.59 -10.27 -1.80
CA LEU A 379 -41.69 -9.26 -1.24
C LEU A 379 -41.32 -9.66 0.19
N ILE A 380 -40.02 -9.83 0.45
CA ILE A 380 -39.51 -10.16 1.80
C ILE A 380 -39.13 -8.90 2.56
N ARG A 381 -38.37 -7.98 1.94
CA ARG A 381 -38.05 -6.66 2.51
C ARG A 381 -37.85 -5.63 1.40
N ARG A 382 -38.27 -4.39 1.65
CA ARG A 382 -37.85 -3.20 0.89
C ARG A 382 -36.89 -2.37 1.76
N ILE A 383 -35.80 -1.90 1.18
CA ILE A 383 -34.77 -1.08 1.84
C ILE A 383 -34.60 0.22 1.05
N GLU A 384 -34.67 1.36 1.73
CA GLU A 384 -34.51 2.69 1.12
C GLU A 384 -33.03 3.02 0.92
N ILE A 385 -32.44 2.43 -0.11
CA ILE A 385 -31.03 2.56 -0.48
C ILE A 385 -30.90 2.49 -2.00
N GLN A 386 -29.91 3.19 -2.56
CA GLN A 386 -29.57 3.13 -3.98
C GLN A 386 -28.30 2.28 -4.18
N PRO A 387 -28.44 0.96 -4.42
CA PRO A 387 -27.29 0.07 -4.52
C PRO A 387 -26.56 0.21 -5.86
N ARG A 388 -25.23 0.27 -5.80
CA ARG A 388 -24.33 0.01 -6.92
C ARG A 388 -24.26 -1.49 -7.21
N GLY A 389 -24.10 -2.31 -6.18
CA GLY A 389 -23.96 -3.77 -6.26
C GLY A 389 -24.39 -4.46 -4.97
N VAL A 390 -24.90 -5.69 -5.09
CA VAL A 390 -25.36 -6.53 -3.97
C VAL A 390 -24.65 -7.88 -4.05
N TYR A 391 -23.97 -8.27 -2.98
CA TYR A 391 -23.15 -9.47 -2.91
C TYR A 391 -23.62 -10.39 -1.78
N TRP A 392 -24.08 -11.59 -2.12
CA TRP A 392 -24.50 -12.61 -1.17
C TRP A 392 -23.36 -13.56 -0.80
N SER A 393 -23.34 -13.98 0.46
CA SER A 393 -22.51 -15.10 0.96
C SER A 393 -22.99 -16.45 0.42
N GLU A 394 -22.10 -17.45 0.40
CA GLU A 394 -22.41 -18.78 -0.16
C GLU A 394 -23.51 -19.54 0.60
N ASN A 395 -23.68 -19.28 1.90
CA ASN A 395 -24.79 -19.80 2.72
C ASN A 395 -26.07 -18.95 2.65
N GLY A 396 -26.01 -17.74 2.10
CA GLY A 396 -27.15 -16.81 2.04
C GLY A 396 -27.52 -16.13 3.36
N GLU A 397 -26.71 -16.27 4.42
CA GLU A 397 -26.97 -15.66 5.73
C GLU A 397 -26.50 -14.19 5.80
N LEU A 398 -25.49 -13.82 5.01
CA LEU A 398 -24.92 -12.47 4.97
C LEU A 398 -25.06 -11.87 3.57
N VAL A 399 -25.36 -10.57 3.51
CA VAL A 399 -25.37 -9.77 2.27
C VAL A 399 -24.62 -8.46 2.47
N CYS A 400 -23.79 -8.11 1.50
CA CYS A 400 -23.18 -6.78 1.40
C CYS A 400 -23.95 -5.97 0.35
N ILE A 401 -24.45 -4.81 0.73
CA ILE A 401 -25.05 -3.83 -0.16
C ILE A 401 -24.07 -2.66 -0.31
N SER A 402 -23.50 -2.49 -1.49
CA SER A 402 -22.60 -1.39 -1.83
C SER A 402 -23.37 -0.24 -2.48
N THR A 403 -23.03 0.99 -2.09
CA THR A 403 -23.46 2.25 -2.73
C THR A 403 -22.29 2.83 -3.53
N GLU A 404 -22.27 4.14 -3.80
CA GLU A 404 -21.12 4.79 -4.44
C GLU A 404 -19.99 5.06 -3.42
N ASP A 405 -20.31 5.54 -2.22
CA ASP A 405 -19.33 5.98 -1.21
C ASP A 405 -19.15 5.01 -0.02
N SER A 406 -20.15 4.17 0.27
CA SER A 406 -20.17 3.28 1.44
C SER A 406 -20.75 1.89 1.13
N TYR A 407 -20.51 0.93 2.01
CA TYR A 407 -21.19 -0.37 1.99
C TYR A 407 -21.76 -0.76 3.36
N PHE A 408 -22.85 -1.53 3.31
CA PHE A 408 -23.58 -2.02 4.47
C PHE A 408 -23.56 -3.54 4.46
N ILE A 409 -23.28 -4.16 5.60
CA ILE A 409 -23.39 -5.61 5.77
C ILE A 409 -24.60 -5.90 6.64
N LEU A 410 -25.52 -6.70 6.09
CA LEU A 410 -26.73 -7.16 6.75
C LEU A 410 -26.69 -8.67 6.95
N ARG A 411 -27.26 -9.14 8.05
CA ARG A 411 -27.61 -10.54 8.29
C ARG A 411 -29.06 -10.77 7.90
N TYR A 412 -29.32 -11.85 7.17
CA TYR A 412 -30.65 -12.33 6.81
C TYR A 412 -31.13 -13.38 7.82
N ASP A 413 -32.32 -13.18 8.40
CA ASP A 413 -32.94 -14.15 9.33
C ASP A 413 -34.12 -14.87 8.65
N ALA A 414 -33.81 -15.99 8.00
CA ALA A 414 -34.80 -16.88 7.39
C ALA A 414 -35.81 -17.44 8.41
N ASP A 415 -35.39 -17.58 9.68
CA ASP A 415 -36.16 -18.16 10.77
C ASP A 415 -37.22 -17.15 11.26
N ALA A 416 -36.89 -15.85 11.26
CA ALA A 416 -37.82 -14.75 11.49
C ALA A 416 -38.83 -14.61 10.33
N VAL A 417 -38.36 -14.70 9.08
CA VAL A 417 -39.21 -14.65 7.88
C VAL A 417 -40.25 -15.78 7.89
N ALA A 418 -39.84 -17.01 8.19
CA ALA A 418 -40.76 -18.15 8.30
C ALA A 418 -41.83 -17.91 9.36
N LYS A 419 -41.46 -17.43 10.55
CA LYS A 419 -42.39 -17.13 11.65
C LYS A 419 -43.41 -16.06 11.27
N SER A 420 -42.99 -14.98 10.60
CA SER A 420 -43.90 -13.94 10.11
C SER A 420 -44.88 -14.44 9.04
N PHE A 421 -44.48 -15.37 8.16
CA PHE A 421 -45.41 -16.00 7.22
C PHE A 421 -46.42 -16.95 7.92
N GLU A 422 -46.02 -17.64 9.00
CA GLU A 422 -46.93 -18.48 9.81
C GLU A 422 -47.94 -17.66 10.62
N THR A 423 -47.49 -16.62 11.35
CA THR A 423 -48.36 -15.79 12.19
C THR A 423 -49.21 -14.80 11.39
N LYS A 424 -48.70 -14.36 10.23
CA LYS A 424 -49.20 -13.21 9.44
C LYS A 424 -49.14 -11.87 10.19
N GLU A 425 -48.39 -11.80 11.28
CA GLU A 425 -48.10 -10.55 11.98
C GLU A 425 -46.80 -9.93 11.44
N GLY A 426 -46.84 -8.64 11.13
CA GLY A 426 -45.66 -7.89 10.65
C GLY A 426 -45.44 -7.89 9.13
N LEU A 427 -46.30 -8.53 8.32
CA LEU A 427 -46.32 -8.28 6.87
C LEU A 427 -46.91 -6.88 6.62
N THR A 428 -46.07 -5.96 6.16
CA THR A 428 -46.52 -4.71 5.54
C THR A 428 -46.38 -4.83 4.03
N ASP A 429 -47.45 -4.54 3.28
CA ASP A 429 -47.44 -4.70 1.82
C ASP A 429 -46.37 -3.82 1.14
N ASP A 430 -46.06 -2.67 1.73
CA ASP A 430 -45.17 -1.65 1.16
C ASP A 430 -43.69 -1.79 1.59
N ALA A 431 -43.40 -2.28 2.81
CA ALA A 431 -42.03 -2.40 3.33
C ALA A 431 -41.56 -3.85 3.60
N GLY A 432 -42.45 -4.84 3.49
CA GLY A 432 -42.16 -6.25 3.78
C GLY A 432 -42.11 -6.57 5.28
N ILE A 433 -41.31 -7.58 5.63
CA ILE A 433 -41.09 -8.10 6.99
C ILE A 433 -39.87 -7.40 7.59
N GLU A 434 -40.09 -6.54 8.60
CA GLU A 434 -39.03 -5.70 9.19
C GLU A 434 -37.87 -6.53 9.78
N THR A 435 -38.19 -7.64 10.44
CA THR A 435 -37.27 -8.55 11.11
C THR A 435 -36.50 -9.49 10.18
N ALA A 436 -36.69 -9.39 8.85
CA ALA A 436 -35.98 -10.23 7.89
C ALA A 436 -34.48 -9.91 7.78
N PHE A 437 -34.08 -8.67 8.11
CA PHE A 437 -32.70 -8.21 8.01
C PHE A 437 -32.25 -7.42 9.25
N GLU A 438 -31.06 -7.74 9.74
CA GLU A 438 -30.36 -7.04 10.82
C GLU A 438 -29.11 -6.37 10.26
N MET A 439 -28.87 -5.09 10.57
CA MET A 439 -27.65 -4.39 10.15
C MET A 439 -26.50 -4.72 11.11
N LEU A 440 -25.42 -5.31 10.58
CA LEU A 440 -24.22 -5.64 11.36
C LEU A 440 -23.20 -4.49 11.35
N SER A 441 -23.01 -3.83 10.20
CA SER A 441 -22.08 -2.70 10.08
C SER A 441 -22.33 -1.82 8.86
N GLU A 442 -22.05 -0.53 9.01
CA GLU A 442 -21.81 0.44 7.93
C GLU A 442 -20.29 0.68 7.81
N VAL A 443 -19.77 0.76 6.58
CA VAL A 443 -18.38 1.10 6.28
C VAL A 443 -18.31 2.16 5.19
N GLN A 444 -17.60 3.25 5.46
CA GLN A 444 -17.42 4.39 4.55
C GLN A 444 -16.24 4.17 3.59
N GLU A 445 -16.29 3.08 2.82
CA GLU A 445 -15.45 2.88 1.63
C GLU A 445 -16.31 2.50 0.41
N SER A 446 -15.98 3.08 -0.74
CA SER A 446 -16.56 2.71 -2.04
C SER A 446 -16.10 1.31 -2.49
N VAL A 447 -17.03 0.42 -2.85
CA VAL A 447 -16.71 -0.93 -3.38
C VAL A 447 -16.83 -0.94 -4.91
N LYS A 448 -15.76 -1.34 -5.61
CA LYS A 448 -15.79 -1.60 -7.06
C LYS A 448 -16.30 -3.02 -7.37
N THR A 449 -15.69 -4.02 -6.73
CA THR A 449 -16.08 -5.43 -6.78
C THR A 449 -15.90 -6.05 -5.40
N GLY A 450 -16.70 -7.07 -5.09
CA GLY A 450 -16.60 -7.82 -3.83
C GLY A 450 -17.02 -9.27 -3.99
N LEU A 451 -16.53 -10.13 -3.09
CA LEU A 451 -16.94 -11.53 -2.95
C LEU A 451 -16.84 -11.97 -1.49
N TRP A 452 -17.58 -13.03 -1.15
CA TRP A 452 -17.55 -13.63 0.19
C TRP A 452 -16.72 -14.92 0.21
N VAL A 453 -15.94 -15.11 1.28
CA VAL A 453 -15.29 -16.38 1.63
C VAL A 453 -15.68 -16.69 3.07
N GLY A 454 -16.67 -17.56 3.26
CA GLY A 454 -17.37 -17.67 4.54
C GLY A 454 -17.96 -16.31 4.96
N ASP A 455 -17.64 -15.87 6.18
CA ASP A 455 -18.09 -14.56 6.71
C ASP A 455 -17.11 -13.42 6.39
N CYS A 456 -16.06 -13.67 5.59
CA CYS A 456 -15.09 -12.66 5.20
C CYS A 456 -15.51 -12.02 3.87
N PHE A 457 -15.77 -10.71 3.86
CA PHE A 457 -16.10 -9.97 2.63
C PHE A 457 -14.83 -9.34 2.04
N ILE A 458 -14.34 -9.90 0.94
CA ILE A 458 -13.16 -9.42 0.21
C ILE A 458 -13.61 -8.44 -0.87
N TYR A 459 -12.96 -7.27 -0.98
CA TYR A 459 -13.34 -6.25 -1.96
C TYR A 459 -12.17 -5.41 -2.49
N THR A 460 -12.35 -4.84 -3.68
CA THR A 460 -11.46 -3.81 -4.24
C THR A 460 -12.11 -2.44 -4.15
N ASN A 461 -11.38 -1.43 -3.67
CA ASN A 461 -11.91 -0.08 -3.48
C ASN A 461 -11.54 0.91 -4.60
N SER A 462 -12.08 2.14 -4.53
CA SER A 462 -11.77 3.18 -5.54
C SER A 462 -10.30 3.60 -5.57
N ALA A 463 -9.60 3.55 -4.43
CA ALA A 463 -8.17 3.83 -4.28
C ALA A 463 -7.25 2.65 -4.65
N ASN A 464 -7.76 1.66 -5.41
CA ASN A 464 -7.04 0.47 -5.86
C ASN A 464 -6.36 -0.32 -4.72
N ARG A 465 -7.03 -0.45 -3.57
CA ARG A 465 -6.62 -1.38 -2.51
C ARG A 465 -7.43 -2.66 -2.60
N LEU A 466 -6.78 -3.78 -2.34
CA LEU A 466 -7.42 -5.05 -2.03
C LEU A 466 -7.60 -5.12 -0.51
N ASN A 467 -8.84 -5.01 -0.06
CA ASN A 467 -9.23 -5.11 1.35
C ASN A 467 -10.03 -6.39 1.59
N TYR A 468 -10.05 -6.86 2.84
CA TYR A 468 -11.10 -7.74 3.31
C TYR A 468 -11.65 -7.27 4.66
N TYR A 469 -12.94 -7.51 4.87
CA TYR A 469 -13.67 -7.14 6.08
C TYR A 469 -14.01 -8.39 6.88
N VAL A 470 -13.79 -8.33 8.20
CA VAL A 470 -14.24 -9.34 9.17
C VAL A 470 -14.65 -8.66 10.48
N GLY A 471 -15.92 -8.82 10.89
CA GLY A 471 -16.34 -8.52 12.26
C GLY A 471 -16.12 -7.07 12.73
N GLY A 472 -16.36 -6.10 11.86
CA GLY A 472 -16.13 -4.67 12.10
C GLY A 472 -14.76 -4.16 11.68
N GLU A 473 -13.77 -5.04 11.51
CA GLU A 473 -12.40 -4.69 11.12
C GLU A 473 -12.19 -4.79 9.61
N ILE A 474 -11.34 -3.90 9.08
CA ILE A 474 -10.92 -3.86 7.67
C ILE A 474 -9.42 -4.10 7.61
N VAL A 475 -8.98 -5.07 6.81
CA VAL A 475 -7.57 -5.43 6.64
C VAL A 475 -7.21 -5.31 5.17
N THR A 476 -6.25 -4.44 4.85
CA THR A 476 -5.66 -4.36 3.50
C THR A 476 -4.71 -5.53 3.28
N VAL A 477 -4.94 -6.29 2.21
CA VAL A 477 -4.05 -7.37 1.74
C VAL A 477 -2.92 -6.77 0.90
N ALA A 478 -3.27 -5.92 -0.07
CA ALA A 478 -2.34 -5.36 -1.04
C ALA A 478 -2.78 -3.99 -1.57
N HIS A 479 -1.81 -3.22 -2.05
CA HIS A 479 -2.01 -2.03 -2.89
C HIS A 479 -1.80 -2.44 -4.36
N LEU A 480 -2.67 -1.96 -5.25
CA LEU A 480 -2.69 -2.38 -6.65
C LEU A 480 -2.37 -1.18 -7.55
N ASP A 481 -1.35 -1.31 -8.41
CA ASP A 481 -0.93 -0.23 -9.33
C ASP A 481 -1.98 0.14 -10.38
N ARG A 482 -2.99 -0.73 -10.57
CA ARG A 482 -4.01 -0.67 -11.62
C ARG A 482 -5.39 -0.94 -11.06
N VAL A 483 -6.43 -0.54 -11.79
CA VAL A 483 -7.80 -0.94 -11.48
C VAL A 483 -7.96 -2.43 -11.82
N MET A 484 -8.20 -3.22 -10.78
CA MET A 484 -8.36 -4.67 -10.84
C MET A 484 -9.75 -5.05 -10.34
N TYR A 485 -10.32 -6.10 -10.94
CA TYR A 485 -11.65 -6.62 -10.67
C TYR A 485 -11.53 -8.04 -10.11
N LEU A 486 -12.25 -8.34 -9.03
CA LEU A 486 -12.23 -9.67 -8.41
C LEU A 486 -12.88 -10.72 -9.34
N LEU A 487 -12.13 -11.78 -9.65
CA LEU A 487 -12.64 -12.92 -10.42
C LEU A 487 -13.18 -14.04 -9.52
N GLY A 488 -12.52 -14.29 -8.39
CA GLY A 488 -12.89 -15.35 -7.46
C GLY A 488 -11.75 -15.73 -6.51
N TYR A 489 -12.08 -16.53 -5.51
CA TYR A 489 -11.13 -17.13 -4.58
C TYR A 489 -11.11 -18.65 -4.78
N ILE A 490 -9.93 -19.28 -4.74
CA ILE A 490 -9.80 -20.75 -4.84
C ILE A 490 -9.26 -21.32 -3.52
N PRO A 491 -10.10 -21.98 -2.71
CA PRO A 491 -9.72 -22.58 -1.42
C PRO A 491 -8.54 -23.54 -1.45
N LYS A 492 -8.27 -24.20 -2.59
CA LYS A 492 -7.17 -25.16 -2.75
C LYS A 492 -5.82 -24.46 -2.85
N ASP A 493 -5.80 -23.38 -3.60
CA ASP A 493 -4.60 -22.62 -3.96
C ASP A 493 -4.27 -21.58 -2.86
N ASN A 494 -5.16 -21.40 -1.87
CA ASN A 494 -5.12 -20.33 -0.88
C ASN A 494 -4.91 -18.94 -1.52
N SER A 495 -5.50 -18.76 -2.70
CA SER A 495 -5.19 -17.64 -3.60
C SER A 495 -6.46 -16.98 -4.12
N LEU A 496 -6.42 -15.65 -4.13
CA LEU A 496 -7.42 -14.77 -4.71
C LEU A 496 -6.97 -14.33 -6.09
N TYR A 497 -7.86 -14.41 -7.07
CA TYR A 497 -7.58 -14.05 -8.46
C TYR A 497 -8.32 -12.76 -8.85
N LEU A 498 -7.61 -11.86 -9.51
CA LEU A 498 -8.13 -10.62 -10.07
C LEU A 498 -7.77 -10.51 -11.55
N GLY A 499 -8.59 -9.77 -12.31
CA GLY A 499 -8.29 -9.40 -13.69
C GLY A 499 -8.33 -7.89 -13.91
N ASP A 500 -7.49 -7.37 -14.81
CA ASP A 500 -7.61 -6.01 -15.34
C ASP A 500 -8.33 -5.97 -16.69
N LYS A 501 -8.57 -4.76 -17.20
CA LYS A 501 -9.25 -4.56 -18.50
C LYS A 501 -8.40 -4.98 -19.72
N GLU A 502 -7.08 -5.04 -19.57
CA GLU A 502 -6.17 -5.62 -20.58
C GLU A 502 -6.26 -7.17 -20.62
N LEU A 503 -7.12 -7.78 -19.80
CA LEU A 503 -7.30 -9.24 -19.63
C LEU A 503 -6.09 -9.94 -18.97
N ASN A 504 -5.22 -9.19 -18.29
CA ASN A 504 -4.19 -9.78 -17.45
C ASN A 504 -4.83 -10.31 -16.17
N VAL A 505 -4.46 -11.52 -15.75
CA VAL A 505 -4.87 -12.10 -14.47
C VAL A 505 -3.69 -12.07 -13.50
N VAL A 506 -3.98 -11.77 -12.23
CA VAL A 506 -3.01 -11.66 -11.13
C VAL A 506 -3.53 -12.43 -9.93
N SER A 507 -2.63 -13.12 -9.22
CA SER A 507 -2.91 -13.82 -7.95
C SER A 507 -2.41 -13.02 -6.74
N TYR A 508 -3.09 -13.19 -5.61
CA TYR A 508 -2.63 -12.81 -4.27
C TYR A 508 -2.91 -13.93 -3.26
N GLY A 509 -1.91 -14.32 -2.49
CA GLY A 509 -2.02 -15.28 -1.40
C GLY A 509 -2.89 -14.76 -0.26
N LEU A 510 -3.99 -15.45 0.01
CA LEU A 510 -4.89 -15.17 1.13
C LEU A 510 -5.33 -16.49 1.75
N GLN A 511 -4.75 -16.83 2.90
CA GLN A 511 -4.83 -18.19 3.42
C GLN A 511 -6.16 -18.49 4.12
N LEU A 512 -6.81 -19.59 3.71
CA LEU A 512 -8.12 -20.00 4.23
C LEU A 512 -8.12 -20.19 5.75
N SER A 513 -7.07 -20.81 6.32
CA SER A 513 -6.99 -21.07 7.76
C SER A 513 -6.92 -19.78 8.59
N VAL A 514 -6.46 -18.66 8.03
CA VAL A 514 -6.52 -17.34 8.69
C VAL A 514 -7.95 -16.80 8.66
N LEU A 515 -8.63 -16.88 7.52
CA LEU A 515 -10.02 -16.44 7.36
C LEU A 515 -10.97 -17.26 8.25
N GLU A 516 -10.88 -18.59 8.20
CA GLU A 516 -11.66 -19.51 9.03
C GLU A 516 -11.45 -19.25 10.52
N TYR A 517 -10.21 -19.03 10.96
CA TYR A 517 -9.91 -18.69 12.35
C TYR A 517 -10.53 -17.34 12.77
N GLN A 518 -10.41 -16.31 11.93
CA GLN A 518 -10.99 -14.99 12.19
C GLN A 518 -12.53 -15.05 12.22
N THR A 519 -13.16 -15.79 11.30
CA THR A 519 -14.60 -16.08 11.31
C THR A 519 -15.04 -16.83 12.58
N ALA A 520 -14.35 -17.89 12.97
CA ALA A 520 -14.67 -18.67 14.18
C ALA A 520 -14.61 -17.80 15.45
N VAL A 521 -13.58 -16.95 15.58
CA VAL A 521 -13.44 -15.98 16.67
C VAL A 521 -14.61 -14.99 16.70
N MET A 522 -15.05 -14.45 15.55
CA MET A 522 -16.21 -13.55 15.52
C MET A 522 -17.52 -14.24 15.89
N ARG A 523 -17.69 -15.51 15.49
CA ARG A 523 -18.80 -16.39 15.93
C ARG A 523 -18.70 -16.79 17.40
N ARG A 524 -17.60 -16.46 18.09
CA ARG A 524 -17.24 -16.86 19.46
C ARG A 524 -17.11 -18.37 19.66
N ASP A 525 -16.87 -19.11 18.57
CA ASP A 525 -16.58 -20.53 18.59
C ASP A 525 -15.06 -20.76 18.69
N PHE A 526 -14.58 -20.81 19.92
CA PHE A 526 -13.18 -21.07 20.20
C PHE A 526 -12.78 -22.55 19.96
N GLU A 527 -13.75 -23.49 19.90
CA GLU A 527 -13.49 -24.93 19.68
C GLU A 527 -13.24 -25.27 18.19
N THR A 528 -13.76 -24.49 17.25
CA THR A 528 -13.27 -24.50 15.87
C THR A 528 -11.97 -23.71 15.73
N ALA A 529 -11.85 -22.53 16.35
CA ALA A 529 -10.66 -21.69 16.26
C ALA A 529 -9.38 -22.42 16.71
N ASP A 530 -9.36 -23.01 17.91
CA ASP A 530 -8.17 -23.71 18.45
C ASP A 530 -7.81 -24.98 17.66
N ARG A 531 -8.76 -25.55 16.92
CA ARG A 531 -8.57 -26.68 16.01
C ARG A 531 -8.01 -26.27 14.64
N VAL A 532 -8.29 -25.03 14.20
CA VAL A 532 -7.71 -24.44 12.97
C VAL A 532 -6.33 -23.84 13.23
N LEU A 533 -6.07 -23.30 14.43
CA LEU A 533 -4.79 -22.65 14.81
C LEU A 533 -3.51 -23.42 14.42
N PRO A 534 -3.42 -24.77 14.50
CA PRO A 534 -2.24 -25.51 14.06
C PRO A 534 -1.93 -25.38 12.57
N SER A 535 -2.92 -25.17 11.69
CA SER A 535 -2.74 -25.00 10.24
C SER A 535 -2.44 -23.56 9.81
N VAL A 536 -2.43 -22.60 10.75
CA VAL A 536 -2.00 -21.21 10.52
C VAL A 536 -0.46 -21.13 10.61
N PRO A 537 0.27 -20.72 9.55
CA PRO A 537 1.72 -20.54 9.58
C PRO A 537 2.16 -19.46 10.57
N LYS A 538 3.35 -19.62 11.14
CA LYS A 538 3.85 -18.75 12.23
C LYS A 538 3.89 -17.27 11.85
N GLU A 539 4.21 -16.95 10.61
CA GLU A 539 4.25 -15.58 10.07
C GLU A 539 2.90 -14.86 10.19
N GLN A 540 1.80 -15.54 9.91
CA GLN A 540 0.45 -14.96 10.01
C GLN A 540 -0.08 -14.92 11.45
N ARG A 541 0.53 -15.65 12.40
CA ARG A 541 0.04 -15.70 13.80
C ARG A 541 0.14 -14.36 14.52
N THR A 542 1.16 -13.55 14.25
CA THR A 542 1.24 -12.19 14.85
C THR A 542 0.12 -11.29 14.31
N ARG A 543 -0.22 -11.39 13.02
CA ARG A 543 -1.38 -10.70 12.43
C ARG A 543 -2.71 -11.16 13.06
N VAL A 544 -2.89 -12.47 13.27
CA VAL A 544 -4.05 -13.02 13.98
C VAL A 544 -4.10 -12.57 15.45
N ALA A 545 -2.95 -12.47 16.13
CA ALA A 545 -2.88 -12.01 17.51
C ALA A 545 -3.28 -10.52 17.65
N HIS A 546 -2.87 -9.63 16.75
CA HIS A 546 -3.34 -8.24 16.75
C HIS A 546 -4.85 -8.13 16.46
N PHE A 547 -5.41 -9.01 15.62
CA PHE A 547 -6.86 -9.10 15.42
C PHE A 547 -7.58 -9.52 16.71
N LEU A 548 -7.07 -10.55 17.40
CA LEU A 548 -7.59 -10.98 18.71
C LEU A 548 -7.50 -9.87 19.77
N GLU A 549 -6.38 -9.14 19.83
CA GLU A 549 -6.19 -8.03 20.75
C GLU A 549 -7.20 -6.90 20.52
N LYS A 550 -7.41 -6.49 19.26
CA LYS A 550 -8.40 -5.48 18.85
C LYS A 550 -9.83 -5.89 19.25
N GLN A 551 -10.17 -7.16 19.05
CA GLN A 551 -11.46 -7.75 19.46
C GLN A 551 -11.55 -7.99 21.00
N GLY A 552 -10.52 -7.66 21.77
CA GLY A 552 -10.48 -7.74 23.23
C GLY A 552 -10.03 -9.10 23.80
N PHE A 553 -9.77 -10.09 22.96
CA PHE A 553 -9.38 -11.46 23.34
C PHE A 553 -7.88 -11.57 23.63
N LYS A 554 -7.42 -10.81 24.63
CA LYS A 554 -5.99 -10.62 24.94
C LYS A 554 -5.28 -11.87 25.44
N GLU A 555 -5.98 -12.75 26.16
CA GLU A 555 -5.42 -14.03 26.64
C GLU A 555 -5.15 -14.99 25.47
N GLN A 556 -6.10 -15.06 24.53
CA GLN A 556 -5.97 -15.81 23.28
C GLN A 556 -4.87 -15.20 22.39
N ALA A 557 -4.82 -13.87 22.27
CA ALA A 557 -3.77 -13.16 21.54
C ALA A 557 -2.36 -13.51 22.06
N LEU A 558 -2.18 -13.59 23.38
CA LEU A 558 -0.89 -13.93 24.02
C LEU A 558 -0.46 -15.38 23.76
N ALA A 559 -1.42 -16.30 23.63
CA ALA A 559 -1.19 -17.70 23.30
C ALA A 559 -0.90 -17.93 21.80
N VAL A 560 -1.52 -17.12 20.93
CA VAL A 560 -1.35 -17.20 19.46
C VAL A 560 -0.10 -16.47 18.98
N SER A 561 0.21 -15.29 19.54
CA SER A 561 1.30 -14.44 19.07
C SER A 561 2.65 -15.16 19.13
N ALA A 562 3.43 -15.01 18.05
CA ALA A 562 4.78 -15.57 17.93
C ALA A 562 5.88 -14.55 18.26
N ASP A 563 5.55 -13.26 18.26
CA ASP A 563 6.50 -12.17 18.47
C ASP A 563 6.76 -11.89 19.97
N PRO A 564 8.01 -11.94 20.45
CA PRO A 564 8.35 -11.57 21.83
C PRO A 564 7.95 -10.14 22.24
N GLU A 565 7.91 -9.17 21.32
CA GLU A 565 7.59 -7.78 21.67
C GLU A 565 6.09 -7.62 21.95
N HIS A 566 5.24 -8.04 21.01
CA HIS A 566 3.78 -8.07 21.17
C HIS A 566 3.34 -8.95 22.36
N ARG A 567 3.99 -10.10 22.56
CA ARG A 567 3.73 -10.94 23.75
C ARG A 567 4.11 -10.24 25.04
N PHE A 568 5.19 -9.45 25.07
CA PHE A 568 5.56 -8.66 26.23
C PHE A 568 4.48 -7.62 26.54
N GLU A 569 4.04 -6.83 25.55
CA GLU A 569 2.98 -5.84 25.75
C GLU A 569 1.65 -6.47 26.19
N LEU A 570 1.21 -7.56 25.56
CA LEU A 570 0.03 -8.31 25.99
C LEU A 570 0.17 -8.86 27.42
N SER A 571 1.36 -9.35 27.79
CA SER A 571 1.63 -9.82 29.16
C SER A 571 1.60 -8.68 30.18
N LEU A 572 1.99 -7.45 29.81
CA LEU A 572 1.82 -6.26 30.65
C LEU A 572 0.34 -5.89 30.80
N GLN A 573 -0.42 -5.88 29.70
CA GLN A 573 -1.85 -5.53 29.68
C GLN A 573 -2.71 -6.51 30.50
N LEU A 574 -2.39 -7.82 30.45
CA LEU A 574 -2.99 -8.85 31.31
C LEU A 574 -2.40 -8.86 32.73
N GLY A 575 -1.26 -8.20 32.93
CA GLY A 575 -0.54 -8.13 34.18
C GLY A 575 0.12 -9.46 34.61
N GLN A 576 0.53 -10.29 33.65
CA GLN A 576 1.21 -11.57 33.87
C GLN A 576 2.71 -11.37 34.15
N LEU A 577 3.02 -10.83 35.32
CA LEU A 577 4.36 -10.40 35.73
C LEU A 577 5.48 -11.44 35.53
N GLN A 578 5.20 -12.73 35.73
CA GLN A 578 6.21 -13.80 35.54
C GLN A 578 6.63 -13.97 34.08
N LEU A 579 5.67 -13.94 33.14
CA LEU A 579 5.95 -14.04 31.70
C LEU A 579 6.59 -12.74 31.19
N ALA A 580 6.10 -11.59 31.65
CA ALA A 580 6.68 -10.29 31.33
C ALA A 580 8.15 -10.19 31.76
N TYR A 581 8.49 -10.71 32.96
CA TYR A 581 9.88 -10.79 33.43
C TYR A 581 10.75 -11.70 32.57
N GLN A 582 10.24 -12.87 32.13
CA GLN A 582 10.97 -13.77 31.24
C GLN A 582 11.29 -13.08 29.90
N LEU A 583 10.29 -12.47 29.27
CA LEU A 583 10.46 -11.76 27.99
C LEU A 583 11.36 -10.51 28.12
N ALA A 584 11.28 -9.77 29.24
CA ALA A 584 12.20 -8.68 29.53
C ALA A 584 13.65 -9.16 29.73
N ASN A 585 13.84 -10.35 30.33
CA ASN A 585 15.15 -10.96 30.52
C ASN A 585 15.72 -11.63 29.25
N GLU A 586 14.89 -11.98 28.29
CA GLU A 586 15.34 -12.35 26.93
C GLU A 586 15.72 -11.11 26.12
N ALA A 587 14.97 -10.02 26.23
CA ALA A 587 15.20 -8.78 25.48
C ALA A 587 16.28 -7.85 26.04
N GLN A 588 16.58 -7.92 27.35
CA GLN A 588 17.57 -7.08 28.07
C GLN A 588 17.45 -5.56 27.78
N SER A 589 16.21 -5.06 27.67
CA SER A 589 15.91 -3.67 27.35
C SER A 589 15.48 -2.87 28.59
N GLU A 590 16.21 -1.80 28.90
CA GLU A 590 15.94 -0.89 30.02
C GLU A 590 14.50 -0.35 30.01
N HIS A 591 13.96 -0.03 28.83
CA HIS A 591 12.57 0.45 28.67
C HIS A 591 11.55 -0.62 29.09
N LYS A 592 11.76 -1.88 28.68
CA LYS A 592 10.89 -3.00 29.06
C LYS A 592 10.99 -3.28 30.56
N TRP A 593 12.19 -3.21 31.13
CA TRP A 593 12.37 -3.29 32.58
C TRP A 593 11.64 -2.18 33.34
N LYS A 594 11.64 -0.95 32.84
CA LYS A 594 10.89 0.17 33.43
C LYS A 594 9.37 -0.03 33.36
N GLN A 595 8.82 -0.41 32.20
CA GLN A 595 7.39 -0.71 32.05
C GLN A 595 6.94 -1.86 32.97
N LEU A 596 7.78 -2.88 33.14
CA LEU A 596 7.53 -3.98 34.07
C LEU A 596 7.61 -3.53 35.54
N ALA A 597 8.53 -2.62 35.88
CA ALA A 597 8.61 -2.04 37.21
C ALA A 597 7.35 -1.26 37.58
N ASP A 598 6.87 -0.37 36.69
CA ASP A 598 5.64 0.41 36.91
C ASP A 598 4.43 -0.53 37.15
N LEU A 599 4.31 -1.59 36.36
CA LEU A 599 3.28 -2.62 36.53
C LEU A 599 3.44 -3.41 37.84
N ALA A 600 4.66 -3.80 38.21
CA ALA A 600 4.94 -4.48 39.47
C ALA A 600 4.60 -3.60 40.68
N THR A 601 4.88 -2.28 40.59
CA THR A 601 4.50 -1.29 41.60
C THR A 601 2.98 -1.13 41.71
N THR A 602 2.24 -1.04 40.60
CA THR A 602 0.75 -0.99 40.66
C THR A 602 0.13 -2.28 41.23
N LYS A 603 0.80 -3.43 41.10
CA LYS A 603 0.42 -4.70 41.73
C LYS A 603 1.07 -4.93 43.11
N CYS A 604 1.70 -3.91 43.70
CA CYS A 604 2.36 -3.95 45.02
C CYS A 604 3.45 -5.02 45.19
N GLN A 605 4.06 -5.51 44.09
CA GLN A 605 5.16 -6.48 44.11
C GLN A 605 6.51 -5.77 44.19
N PHE A 606 6.79 -5.14 45.33
CA PHE A 606 7.93 -4.23 45.52
C PHE A 606 9.30 -4.89 45.34
N GLU A 607 9.45 -6.17 45.68
CA GLU A 607 10.70 -6.92 45.45
C GLU A 607 11.02 -7.07 43.95
N LEU A 608 10.00 -7.41 43.14
CA LEU A 608 10.12 -7.50 41.68
C LEU A 608 10.34 -6.12 41.07
N ALA A 609 9.62 -5.09 41.56
CA ALA A 609 9.81 -3.71 41.12
C ALA A 609 11.24 -3.22 41.41
N GLN A 610 11.81 -3.54 42.58
CA GLN A 610 13.20 -3.22 42.92
C GLN A 610 14.18 -3.85 41.92
N GLU A 611 14.04 -5.13 41.59
CA GLU A 611 14.92 -5.81 40.64
C GLU A 611 14.78 -5.21 39.23
N CYS A 612 13.55 -4.93 38.78
CA CYS A 612 13.28 -4.34 37.49
C CYS A 612 13.83 -2.91 37.38
N LEU A 613 13.69 -2.07 38.42
CA LEU A 613 14.26 -0.72 38.45
C LEU A 613 15.80 -0.73 38.44
N HIS A 614 16.44 -1.75 39.05
CA HIS A 614 17.90 -1.93 39.00
C HIS A 614 18.37 -2.29 37.58
N LYS A 615 17.70 -3.24 36.92
CA LYS A 615 17.98 -3.59 35.51
C LYS A 615 17.60 -2.47 34.51
N ALA A 616 16.68 -1.58 34.88
CA ALA A 616 16.32 -0.39 34.10
C ALA A 616 17.25 0.81 34.35
N GLN A 617 18.22 0.70 35.28
CA GLN A 617 19.05 1.81 35.76
C GLN A 617 18.24 3.04 36.24
N ASP A 618 17.01 2.85 36.72
CA ASP A 618 16.17 3.96 37.18
C ASP A 618 16.50 4.32 38.64
N PHE A 619 17.61 5.03 38.79
CA PHE A 619 18.11 5.51 40.08
C PHE A 619 17.10 6.43 40.81
N GLY A 620 16.17 7.07 40.09
CA GLY A 620 15.10 7.89 40.66
C GLY A 620 13.98 7.05 41.29
N GLY A 621 13.50 6.04 40.58
CA GLY A 621 12.55 5.05 41.09
C GLY A 621 13.13 4.24 42.25
N LEU A 622 14.39 3.80 42.14
CA LEU A 622 15.10 3.12 43.23
C LEU A 622 15.22 4.02 44.48
N LEU A 623 15.55 5.30 44.32
CA LEU A 623 15.64 6.25 45.44
C LEU A 623 14.30 6.39 46.16
N LEU A 624 13.20 6.54 45.42
CA LEU A 624 11.86 6.65 45.99
C LEU A 624 11.47 5.37 46.75
N LEU A 625 11.77 4.19 46.19
CA LEU A 625 11.47 2.89 46.80
C LEU A 625 12.34 2.63 48.05
N ALA A 626 13.63 2.95 47.99
CA ALA A 626 14.57 2.77 49.10
C ALA A 626 14.26 3.70 50.28
N THR A 627 13.87 4.95 50.01
CA THR A 627 13.50 5.92 51.04
C THR A 627 12.12 5.63 51.63
N ALA A 628 11.13 5.25 50.82
CA ALA A 628 9.80 4.87 51.31
C ALA A 628 9.79 3.57 52.14
N SER A 629 10.69 2.62 51.83
CA SER A 629 10.88 1.39 52.61
C SER A 629 11.79 1.55 53.83
N GLY A 630 12.51 2.68 53.95
CA GLY A 630 13.49 2.92 55.01
C GLY A 630 14.75 2.03 54.94
N ASN A 631 15.03 1.42 53.79
CA ASN A 631 16.09 0.43 53.62
C ASN A 631 17.47 1.10 53.45
N ALA A 632 18.15 1.34 54.57
CA ALA A 632 19.45 2.03 54.61
C ALA A 632 20.55 1.35 53.78
N ASP A 633 20.55 0.02 53.66
CA ASP A 633 21.57 -0.68 52.87
C ASP A 633 21.27 -0.61 51.36
N MET A 634 19.99 -0.53 50.97
CA MET A 634 19.59 -0.22 49.60
C MET A 634 19.98 1.22 49.23
N VAL A 635 19.78 2.20 50.13
CA VAL A 635 20.19 3.60 49.91
C VAL A 635 21.71 3.72 49.71
N LYS A 636 22.52 2.99 50.49
CA LYS A 636 23.99 2.99 50.33
C LYS A 636 24.43 2.45 48.97
N ARG A 637 23.97 1.24 48.61
CA ARG A 637 24.28 0.59 47.32
C ARG A 637 23.86 1.45 46.15
N LEU A 638 22.66 2.03 46.21
CA LEU A 638 22.17 2.99 45.23
C LEU A 638 23.10 4.20 45.09
N GLY A 639 23.71 4.64 46.19
CA GLY A 639 24.73 5.68 46.18
C GLY A 639 26.06 5.24 45.53
N ASP A 640 26.50 3.99 45.72
CA ASP A 640 27.68 3.45 45.02
C ASP A 640 27.41 3.33 43.50
N ASP A 641 26.28 2.70 43.13
CA ASP A 641 25.85 2.51 41.74
C ASP A 641 25.66 3.86 41.02
N ALA A 642 25.05 4.86 41.69
CA ALA A 642 24.87 6.20 41.13
C ALA A 642 26.19 6.99 40.97
N ILE A 643 27.23 6.71 41.77
CA ILE A 643 28.57 7.27 41.53
C ILE A 643 29.16 6.64 40.27
N GLY A 644 29.07 5.30 40.13
CA GLY A 644 29.54 4.57 38.94
C GLY A 644 28.86 5.03 37.64
N ALA A 645 27.56 5.35 37.70
CA ALA A 645 26.78 5.87 36.58
C ALA A 645 26.89 7.41 36.38
N GLY A 646 27.70 8.13 37.17
CA GLY A 646 27.83 9.59 37.08
C GLY A 646 26.58 10.39 37.48
N MET A 647 25.61 9.74 38.13
CA MET A 647 24.34 10.31 38.61
C MET A 647 24.51 11.11 39.91
N ASN A 648 25.40 12.10 39.85
CA ASN A 648 25.91 12.86 41.00
C ASN A 648 24.84 13.43 41.95
N ASN A 649 23.67 13.85 41.43
CA ASN A 649 22.58 14.35 42.28
C ASN A 649 21.97 13.24 43.15
N VAL A 650 21.79 12.03 42.62
CA VAL A 650 21.24 10.88 43.37
C VAL A 650 22.31 10.32 44.31
N ALA A 651 23.57 10.24 43.86
CA ALA A 651 24.71 9.90 44.70
C ALA A 651 24.85 10.83 45.92
N PHE A 652 24.78 12.15 45.70
CA PHE A 652 24.84 13.13 46.79
C PHE A 652 23.67 12.97 47.76
N LEU A 653 22.44 12.82 47.27
CA LEU A 653 21.27 12.69 48.14
C LEU A 653 21.27 11.39 48.95
N THR A 654 21.60 10.25 48.32
CA THR A 654 21.69 8.94 49.01
C THR A 654 22.77 8.93 50.08
N ARG A 655 23.94 9.53 49.81
CA ARG A 655 25.02 9.67 50.80
C ARG A 655 24.62 10.62 51.94
N PHE A 656 23.97 11.74 51.63
CA PHE A 656 23.50 12.69 52.64
C PHE A 656 22.43 12.07 53.56
N LEU A 657 21.46 11.34 53.00
CA LEU A 657 20.45 10.58 53.74
C LEU A 657 21.07 9.43 54.56
N SER A 658 22.20 8.86 54.11
CA SER A 658 22.98 7.86 54.85
C SER A 658 23.87 8.44 55.95
N GLY A 659 23.99 9.78 56.04
CA GLY A 659 24.91 10.46 56.96
C GLY A 659 26.38 10.45 56.55
N ASP A 660 26.70 10.03 55.31
CA ASP A 660 28.05 9.92 54.75
C ASP A 660 28.50 11.26 54.16
N LEU A 661 28.75 12.22 55.06
CA LEU A 661 29.11 13.60 54.72
C LEU A 661 30.45 13.70 53.97
N ASN A 662 31.38 12.78 54.22
CA ASN A 662 32.67 12.77 53.54
C ASN A 662 32.50 12.43 52.06
N ALA A 663 31.72 11.40 51.73
CA ALA A 663 31.38 11.11 50.33
C ALA A 663 30.62 12.28 49.67
N CYS A 664 29.69 12.93 50.38
CA CYS A 664 29.04 14.15 49.88
C CYS A 664 30.04 15.26 49.52
N LEU A 665 31.07 15.46 50.34
CA LEU A 665 32.10 16.47 50.10
C LEU A 665 32.98 16.10 48.90
N GLU A 666 33.44 14.85 48.80
CA GLU A 666 34.24 14.39 47.65
C GLU A 666 33.44 14.43 46.33
N ILE A 667 32.12 14.17 46.35
CA ILE A 667 31.25 14.35 45.16
C ILE A 667 31.26 15.83 44.70
N LEU A 668 31.18 16.79 45.62
CA LEU A 668 31.23 18.22 45.28
C LEU A 668 32.61 18.66 44.77
N ILE A 669 33.70 18.08 45.30
CA ILE A 669 35.07 18.31 44.82
C ILE A 669 35.27 17.72 43.41
N ASN A 670 34.90 16.46 43.21
CA ASN A 670 35.04 15.75 41.93
C ASN A 670 34.20 16.37 40.81
N THR A 671 33.02 16.92 41.14
CA THR A 671 32.19 17.70 40.19
C THR A 671 32.65 19.16 40.01
N GLN A 672 33.83 19.53 40.52
CA GLN A 672 34.45 20.87 40.45
C GLN A 672 33.61 22.00 41.09
N ARG A 673 32.65 21.67 41.95
CA ARG A 673 31.80 22.63 42.66
C ARG A 673 32.44 23.11 43.96
N ILE A 674 33.70 23.50 43.88
CA ILE A 674 34.53 23.81 45.06
C ILE A 674 33.94 24.92 45.97
N PRO A 675 33.25 25.97 45.46
CA PRO A 675 32.54 26.92 46.34
C PRO A 675 31.40 26.27 47.13
N GLU A 676 30.60 25.39 46.50
CA GLU A 676 29.53 24.63 47.18
C GLU A 676 30.15 23.67 48.21
N ALA A 677 31.25 23.00 47.87
CA ALA A 677 32.04 22.17 48.79
C ALA A 677 32.53 22.98 50.01
N ALA A 678 32.99 24.21 49.83
CA ALA A 678 33.47 25.07 50.92
C ALA A 678 32.33 25.48 51.87
N PHE A 679 31.14 25.80 51.35
CA PHE A 679 29.95 26.04 52.18
C PHE A 679 29.45 24.77 52.86
N PHE A 680 29.50 23.62 52.19
CA PHE A 680 29.13 22.32 52.75
C PHE A 680 30.07 21.93 53.91
N ALA A 681 31.39 22.01 53.70
CA ALA A 681 32.39 21.79 54.74
C ALA A 681 32.16 22.73 55.94
N ARG A 682 32.02 24.04 55.70
CA ARG A 682 31.73 25.01 56.79
C ARG A 682 30.48 24.67 57.61
N THR A 683 29.49 24.01 57.02
CA THR A 683 28.19 23.72 57.65
C THR A 683 28.15 22.34 58.31
N TYR A 684 28.83 21.34 57.74
CA TYR A 684 28.67 19.92 58.08
C TYR A 684 29.97 19.18 58.42
N LEU A 685 31.12 19.66 57.95
CA LEU A 685 32.46 19.11 58.22
C LEU A 685 33.50 20.24 58.42
N PRO A 686 33.40 21.05 59.50
CA PRO A 686 34.33 22.15 59.77
C PRO A 686 35.80 21.74 59.70
N SER A 687 36.16 20.51 60.08
CA SER A 687 37.51 19.95 59.97
C SER A 687 38.12 19.98 58.56
N GLN A 688 37.30 19.88 57.50
CA GLN A 688 37.77 19.84 56.11
C GLN A 688 37.86 21.24 55.45
N ILE A 689 37.48 22.31 56.16
CA ILE A 689 37.32 23.64 55.54
C ILE A 689 38.61 24.19 54.93
N SER A 690 39.78 23.99 55.57
CA SER A 690 41.05 24.53 55.08
C SER A 690 41.48 23.84 53.78
N ARG A 691 41.45 22.49 53.73
CA ARG A 691 41.66 21.68 52.52
C ARG A 691 40.82 22.18 51.35
N VAL A 692 39.53 22.41 51.56
CA VAL A 692 38.61 22.82 50.49
C VAL A 692 38.85 24.29 50.08
N VAL A 693 39.19 25.18 51.01
CA VAL A 693 39.57 26.58 50.70
C VAL A 693 40.90 26.64 49.94
N GLN A 694 41.84 25.74 50.20
CA GLN A 694 43.10 25.63 49.45
C GLN A 694 42.84 25.14 48.00
N LEU A 695 42.01 24.12 47.81
CA LEU A 695 41.55 23.70 46.48
C LEU A 695 40.81 24.83 45.75
N TRP A 696 39.98 25.61 46.47
CA TRP A 696 39.28 26.76 45.90
C TRP A 696 40.25 27.86 45.48
N LYS A 697 41.27 28.16 46.30
CA LYS A 697 42.36 29.09 45.94
C LYS A 697 43.09 28.66 44.68
N LEU A 698 43.44 27.36 44.56
CA LEU A 698 44.13 26.83 43.38
C LEU A 698 43.27 26.96 42.13
N SER A 699 42.04 26.46 42.14
CA SER A 699 41.08 26.60 41.02
C SER A 699 40.83 28.06 40.65
N LEU A 700 40.54 28.92 41.64
CA LEU A 700 40.28 30.35 41.40
C LEU A 700 41.53 31.11 40.93
N SER A 701 42.75 30.63 41.22
CA SER A 701 43.98 31.28 40.75
C SER A 701 44.14 31.19 39.23
N GLN A 702 43.65 30.11 38.61
CA GLN A 702 43.67 29.90 37.16
C GLN A 702 42.78 30.91 36.41
N VAL A 703 41.72 31.41 37.06
CA VAL A 703 40.74 32.34 36.48
C VAL A 703 41.00 33.79 36.92
N ASN A 704 41.31 34.00 38.21
CA ASN A 704 41.55 35.32 38.79
C ASN A 704 42.40 35.22 40.08
N ALA A 705 43.72 35.33 39.94
CA ALA A 705 44.67 35.32 41.04
C ALA A 705 44.36 36.34 42.16
N LYS A 706 43.80 37.52 41.83
CA LYS A 706 43.45 38.54 42.83
C LYS A 706 42.24 38.14 43.68
N ALA A 707 41.27 37.45 43.08
CA ALA A 707 40.15 36.88 43.82
C ALA A 707 40.59 35.70 44.70
N SER A 708 41.47 34.82 44.18
CA SER A 708 42.09 33.73 44.97
C SER A 708 42.82 34.24 46.21
N GLN A 709 43.65 35.28 46.07
CA GLN A 709 44.34 35.94 47.19
C GLN A 709 43.39 36.61 48.21
N SER A 710 42.12 36.85 47.84
CA SER A 710 41.12 37.45 48.73
C SER A 710 40.37 36.43 49.59
N LEU A 711 40.57 35.12 49.36
CA LEU A 711 40.00 34.05 50.20
C LEU A 711 40.84 33.88 51.48
N ALA A 712 40.25 34.17 52.64
CA ALA A 712 40.88 33.86 53.92
C ALA A 712 40.84 32.34 54.20
N ASP A 713 41.97 31.76 54.59
CA ASP A 713 42.04 30.39 55.11
C ASP A 713 41.82 30.43 56.63
N PRO A 714 40.87 29.65 57.20
CA PRO A 714 40.60 29.69 58.63
C PRO A 714 41.79 29.32 59.53
N GLU A 715 42.73 28.47 59.06
CA GLU A 715 43.95 28.17 59.83
C GLU A 715 44.93 29.35 59.88
N GLN A 716 44.89 30.22 58.88
CA GLN A 716 45.79 31.37 58.74
C GLN A 716 45.21 32.64 59.38
N TYR A 717 43.87 32.73 59.48
CA TYR A 717 43.13 33.92 59.90
C TYR A 717 41.92 33.58 60.78
N ASP A 718 42.11 32.78 61.83
CA ASP A 718 41.08 32.38 62.82
C ASP A 718 40.24 33.57 63.34
N ASN A 719 40.86 34.74 63.50
CA ASN A 719 40.20 35.99 63.90
C ASN A 719 39.13 36.50 62.93
N LEU A 720 39.03 35.96 61.71
CA LEU A 720 37.98 36.25 60.72
C LEU A 720 36.82 35.24 60.76
N PHE A 721 36.93 34.14 61.52
CA PHE A 721 35.97 33.03 61.56
C PHE A 721 35.42 32.79 62.99
N PRO A 722 34.76 33.79 63.61
CA PRO A 722 34.22 33.65 64.97
C PRO A 722 33.24 32.48 65.07
N GLY A 723 33.46 31.60 66.06
CA GLY A 723 32.66 30.40 66.30
C GLY A 723 33.19 29.12 65.64
N LEU A 724 34.30 29.16 64.88
CA LEU A 724 34.88 27.96 64.25
C LEU A 724 35.27 26.88 65.28
N MET A 725 35.88 27.26 66.40
CA MET A 725 36.26 26.32 67.47
C MET A 725 35.04 25.64 68.12
N ASP A 726 33.91 26.35 68.24
CA ASP A 726 32.64 25.76 68.69
C ASP A 726 32.07 24.80 67.64
N ALA A 727 32.23 25.09 66.34
CA ALA A 727 31.81 24.20 65.26
C ALA A 727 32.65 22.90 65.23
N LEU A 728 33.97 22.99 65.37
CA LEU A 728 34.88 21.83 65.45
C LEU A 728 34.58 20.94 66.68
N LYS A 729 34.29 21.54 67.84
CA LYS A 729 33.78 20.79 69.01
C LYS A 729 32.44 20.11 68.72
N THR A 730 31.54 20.79 68.02
CA THR A 730 30.20 20.27 67.68
C THR A 730 30.28 19.10 66.70
N GLU A 731 31.21 19.14 65.75
CA GLU A 731 31.53 18.04 64.82
C GLU A 731 31.94 16.77 65.59
N GLN A 732 32.96 16.87 66.47
CA GLN A 732 33.40 15.76 67.32
C GLN A 732 32.28 15.22 68.23
N PHE A 733 31.46 16.11 68.80
CA PHE A 733 30.34 15.76 69.69
C PHE A 733 29.22 15.01 68.95
N LEU A 734 28.89 15.44 67.72
CA LEU A 734 27.91 14.78 66.88
C LEU A 734 28.39 13.38 66.46
N ASP A 735 29.67 13.25 66.08
CA ASP A 735 30.25 11.97 65.66
C ASP A 735 30.23 10.91 66.78
N GLN A 736 30.56 11.30 68.02
CA GLN A 736 30.41 10.42 69.18
C GLN A 736 28.95 9.99 69.45
N ARG A 737 27.97 10.76 68.94
CA ARG A 737 26.53 10.48 69.03
C ARG A 737 25.92 9.82 67.78
N ARG A 738 26.67 9.56 66.70
CA ARG A 738 26.18 8.85 65.49
C ARG A 738 26.02 7.34 65.72
N GLN A 739 25.11 6.95 66.60
CA GLN A 739 24.73 5.56 66.84
C GLN A 739 23.52 5.17 66.00
N GLN A 740 23.54 3.98 65.40
CA GLN A 740 22.36 3.41 64.73
C GLN A 740 21.34 2.98 65.79
N LEU A 741 20.25 3.74 65.90
CA LEU A 741 19.11 3.42 66.75
C LEU A 741 18.04 2.66 65.94
N PRO A 742 17.33 1.70 66.53
CA PRO A 742 16.21 1.02 65.85
C PRO A 742 15.09 2.03 65.56
N ALA A 743 14.39 1.86 64.43
CA ALA A 743 13.34 2.80 63.99
C ALA A 743 12.20 2.99 65.02
N SER A 744 11.97 2.01 65.90
CA SER A 744 11.02 2.11 67.02
C SER A 744 11.39 3.17 68.07
N ALA A 745 12.65 3.64 68.11
CA ALA A 745 13.09 4.75 68.94
C ALA A 745 12.78 6.13 68.35
N TYR A 746 12.33 6.23 67.08
CA TYR A 746 12.05 7.52 66.44
C TYR A 746 11.12 8.45 67.24
N PRO A 747 10.01 7.98 67.87
CA PRO A 747 9.13 8.85 68.67
C PRO A 747 9.74 9.42 69.96
N SER A 748 10.94 8.96 70.38
CA SER A 748 11.65 9.51 71.54
C SER A 748 12.81 10.43 71.16
N LEU A 749 13.06 10.65 69.87
CA LEU A 749 14.10 11.56 69.37
C LEU A 749 13.50 12.94 69.05
N PRO A 750 14.04 14.04 69.60
CA PRO A 750 13.62 15.39 69.21
C PRO A 750 13.94 15.65 67.74
N HIS A 751 13.03 16.34 67.05
CA HIS A 751 13.11 16.56 65.61
C HIS A 751 14.31 17.46 65.23
N ASN A 752 14.80 17.34 63.99
CA ASN A 752 16.00 18.06 63.56
C ASN A 752 15.87 19.60 63.61
N TRP A 753 14.65 20.15 63.60
CA TRP A 753 14.40 21.59 63.77
C TRP A 753 14.33 22.05 65.25
N GLU A 754 14.13 21.12 66.20
CA GLU A 754 14.17 21.37 67.65
C GLU A 754 15.59 21.24 68.23
N ARG A 755 16.52 20.64 67.48
CA ARG A 755 17.91 20.44 67.89
C ARG A 755 18.75 21.68 67.64
N HIS A 756 19.61 22.03 68.59
CA HIS A 756 20.59 23.10 68.48
C HIS A 756 21.98 22.53 68.85
N PRO A 757 22.67 21.87 67.90
CA PRO A 757 23.86 21.05 68.21
C PRO A 757 24.98 21.78 68.96
N VAL A 758 25.19 23.07 68.68
CA VAL A 758 26.20 23.90 69.37
C VAL A 758 25.82 24.15 70.83
N GLU A 759 24.53 24.27 71.14
CA GLU A 759 24.05 24.45 72.51
C GLU A 759 24.02 23.11 73.26
N GLU A 760 23.61 22.02 72.59
CA GLU A 760 23.74 20.65 73.12
C GLU A 760 25.20 20.30 73.47
N MET A 761 26.15 20.67 72.61
CA MET A 761 27.59 20.47 72.83
C MET A 761 28.08 21.28 74.03
N ARG A 762 27.76 22.59 74.11
CA ARG A 762 28.14 23.44 75.25
C ARG A 762 27.54 22.92 76.57
N LEU A 763 26.30 22.43 76.55
CA LEU A 763 25.68 21.81 77.72
C LEU A 763 26.35 20.47 78.08
N ALA A 764 26.80 19.67 77.11
CA ALA A 764 27.54 18.45 77.38
C ALA A 764 28.95 18.74 77.97
N GLU A 765 29.64 19.76 77.45
CA GLU A 765 30.93 20.22 77.97
C GLU A 765 30.81 20.80 79.40
N GLN A 766 29.72 21.52 79.71
CA GLN A 766 29.43 22.03 81.06
C GLN A 766 29.03 20.95 82.08
N ASN A 767 28.61 19.76 81.62
CA ASN A 767 28.20 18.64 82.47
C ASN A 767 29.23 17.49 82.51
N ASP A 768 30.47 17.73 82.06
CA ASP A 768 31.54 16.71 81.93
C ASP A 768 31.14 15.47 81.09
N GLN A 769 30.15 15.61 80.20
CA GLN A 769 29.69 14.54 79.29
C GLN A 769 30.43 14.52 77.95
N PHE A 770 31.21 15.57 77.66
CA PHE A 770 32.04 15.69 76.47
C PHE A 770 33.36 16.38 76.82
N HIS A 771 34.46 15.84 76.29
CA HIS A 771 35.78 16.48 76.36
C HIS A 771 36.34 16.56 74.93
N HIS A 772 36.63 17.77 74.47
CA HIS A 772 37.21 18.01 73.16
C HIS A 772 38.64 17.44 73.09
N VAL A 773 38.85 16.47 72.20
CA VAL A 773 40.18 15.94 71.91
C VAL A 773 40.81 16.83 70.85
N ALA A 774 41.74 17.69 71.26
CA ALA A 774 42.55 18.46 70.33
C ALA A 774 43.40 17.49 69.49
N THR A 775 43.07 17.36 68.20
CA THR A 775 43.88 16.60 67.24
C THR A 775 45.28 17.19 67.18
N ALA A 776 46.29 16.33 67.32
CA ALA A 776 47.69 16.76 67.32
C ALA A 776 48.05 17.35 65.95
N LYS A 777 48.78 18.47 65.93
CA LYS A 777 49.25 19.11 64.70
C LYS A 777 50.20 18.16 63.95
N VAL A 778 49.72 17.54 62.87
CA VAL A 778 50.59 16.85 61.91
C VAL A 778 51.32 17.93 61.12
N SER A 779 52.62 18.04 61.33
CA SER A 779 53.48 19.00 60.61
C SER A 779 53.94 18.37 59.30
N PHE A 780 53.19 18.64 58.23
CA PHE A 780 53.60 18.27 56.87
C PHE A 780 54.81 19.11 56.44
N VAL A 781 56.01 18.56 56.65
CA VAL A 781 57.31 19.13 56.24
C VAL A 781 58.14 18.08 55.45
N GLU A 782 57.64 16.85 55.30
CA GLU A 782 58.32 15.75 54.59
C GLU A 782 57.47 15.20 53.44
N GLU A 783 56.98 16.07 52.55
CA GLU A 783 56.41 15.68 51.25
C GLU A 783 56.84 16.58 50.07
N GLU A 784 57.69 17.60 50.30
CA GLU A 784 58.34 18.43 49.25
C GLU A 784 59.40 17.67 48.42
N LYS A 785 59.25 16.34 48.23
CA LYS A 785 60.20 15.49 47.49
C LYS A 785 59.60 14.53 46.47
N GLU A 786 58.29 14.27 46.49
CA GLU A 786 57.65 13.47 45.42
C GLU A 786 57.10 14.34 44.27
N VAL A 787 57.19 15.67 44.39
CA VAL A 787 56.69 16.63 43.38
C VAL A 787 57.72 16.96 42.28
N GLU A 788 59.03 16.78 42.52
CA GLU A 788 60.07 17.03 41.49
C GLU A 788 60.28 15.84 40.53
N GLU A 789 60.28 14.58 41.02
CA GLU A 789 60.53 13.41 40.15
C GLU A 789 59.37 13.08 39.18
N ALA A 790 58.16 13.61 39.44
CA ALA A 790 57.03 13.50 38.51
C ALA A 790 57.23 14.30 37.20
N SER A 791 58.26 15.16 37.11
CA SER A 791 58.47 16.06 35.97
C SER A 791 59.14 15.44 34.74
N GLU A 792 59.79 14.28 34.84
CA GLU A 792 60.48 13.62 33.71
C GLU A 792 59.81 12.35 33.16
N GLN A 793 58.70 11.87 33.75
CA GLN A 793 58.01 10.64 33.31
C GLN A 793 56.54 10.83 32.87
N GLN A 794 56.25 11.87 32.09
CA GLN A 794 55.12 11.77 31.14
C GLN A 794 55.27 12.56 29.83
N HIS A 795 56.45 12.46 29.20
CA HIS A 795 56.56 12.59 27.75
C HIS A 795 56.15 11.25 27.05
N SER A 796 54.98 10.69 27.42
CA SER A 796 54.48 9.43 26.85
C SER A 796 52.98 9.22 27.09
N ILE A 797 52.26 8.76 26.05
CA ILE A 797 50.81 8.45 26.02
C ILE A 797 49.92 9.71 25.99
N ALA A 798 48.86 9.67 25.18
CA ALA A 798 48.00 10.81 24.84
C ALA A 798 46.56 10.36 24.54
N SER A 799 45.64 11.34 24.37
CA SER A 799 44.19 11.19 24.05
C SER A 799 43.34 10.61 25.21
N VAL A 800 42.01 10.81 25.27
CA VAL A 800 41.02 11.29 24.28
C VAL A 800 40.00 12.26 24.93
N SER A 801 39.45 13.19 24.14
CA SER A 801 38.16 13.91 24.27
C SER A 801 37.72 14.55 25.61
N ALA A 802 37.29 15.82 25.52
CA ALA A 802 36.11 16.33 26.24
C ALA A 802 35.29 17.26 25.33
N VAL A 803 33.97 17.10 25.33
CA VAL A 803 33.01 17.99 24.63
C VAL A 803 32.02 18.55 25.66
N PRO A 804 31.78 19.87 25.69
CA PRO A 804 30.56 20.48 26.25
C PRO A 804 29.62 20.87 25.09
N GLN A 805 28.35 20.44 25.06
CA GLN A 805 27.20 21.06 25.76
C GLN A 805 26.97 22.53 25.34
N SER A 806 25.89 22.92 24.63
CA SER A 806 24.43 22.82 24.94
C SER A 806 24.02 23.63 26.19
N THR A 807 23.01 24.49 26.23
CA THR A 807 21.85 24.80 25.33
C THR A 807 21.79 26.35 25.06
N THR A 808 20.75 27.07 24.57
CA THR A 808 19.28 26.87 24.44
C THR A 808 18.66 27.58 23.21
N LYS A 809 17.89 28.66 23.38
CA LYS A 809 16.92 29.33 22.45
C LYS A 809 16.45 30.66 23.15
N PRO A 810 15.73 31.64 22.53
CA PRO A 810 14.70 31.44 21.49
C PRO A 810 14.54 32.50 20.36
N ALA A 811 13.66 32.15 19.41
CA ALA A 811 12.75 33.01 18.60
C ALA A 811 13.30 34.03 17.58
N ALA A 812 13.27 33.60 16.31
CA ALA A 812 12.71 34.28 15.11
C ALA A 812 12.98 35.78 14.80
N GLU A 813 13.53 36.03 13.61
CA GLU A 813 12.83 36.81 12.57
C GLU A 813 13.37 36.51 11.14
N ALA A 814 12.89 37.22 10.11
CA ALA A 814 12.82 36.74 8.72
C ALA A 814 14.05 36.94 7.82
N ALA A 815 14.16 36.03 6.85
CA ALA A 815 14.77 36.11 5.51
C ALA A 815 15.69 37.29 5.11
N ASN A 816 16.91 36.95 4.66
CA ASN A 816 17.20 36.98 3.21
C ASN A 816 18.47 36.20 2.80
N GLN A 817 18.63 35.97 1.49
CA GLN A 817 19.74 35.22 0.88
C GLN A 817 21.08 35.99 0.90
N PRO A 818 22.22 35.32 1.10
CA PRO A 818 23.50 35.74 0.54
C PRO A 818 23.62 35.27 -0.93
N LYS A 819 24.37 36.03 -1.74
CA LYS A 819 24.70 35.67 -3.13
C LYS A 819 26.16 35.26 -3.26
N ASN A 820 26.37 34.19 -4.05
CA ASN A 820 27.46 33.99 -5.00
C ASN A 820 28.92 33.82 -4.52
N LEU A 821 29.64 33.13 -5.40
CA LEU A 821 31.09 33.06 -5.60
C LEU A 821 31.92 32.26 -4.57
N LEU A 822 32.98 31.55 -4.98
CA LEU A 822 33.28 30.73 -6.18
C LEU A 822 34.68 30.12 -5.96
N ASP A 823 35.29 29.57 -7.01
CA ASP A 823 36.66 29.05 -7.11
C ASP A 823 36.79 27.66 -6.43
N ASP A 824 36.90 26.56 -7.16
CA ASP A 824 37.95 26.12 -8.10
C ASP A 824 39.25 25.70 -7.37
N ASP A 825 39.56 24.40 -7.41
CA ASP A 825 40.63 23.88 -8.29
C ASP A 825 40.58 22.33 -8.38
N ALA A 826 41.43 21.73 -9.24
CA ALA A 826 41.36 20.33 -9.66
C ALA A 826 42.63 19.48 -9.29
N GLU A 827 42.91 18.44 -10.09
CA GLU A 827 44.10 17.55 -10.08
C GLU A 827 44.20 16.47 -8.97
N ASP A 828 44.69 15.24 -9.20
CA ASP A 828 44.87 14.43 -10.44
C ASP A 828 45.15 12.93 -10.11
N PHE A 829 45.17 12.04 -11.12
CA PHE A 829 45.60 10.63 -11.13
C PHE A 829 44.75 9.62 -10.32
N GLN A 830 44.78 8.29 -10.57
CA GLN A 830 45.72 7.46 -11.35
C GLN A 830 45.02 6.22 -11.98
N SER A 831 45.63 5.57 -12.99
CA SER A 831 45.09 4.36 -13.65
C SER A 831 46.17 3.29 -13.92
N ALA A 832 45.83 2.01 -13.73
CA ALA A 832 46.60 0.85 -14.23
C ALA A 832 45.80 -0.47 -14.20
N ASP A 833 45.97 -1.24 -15.28
CA ASP A 833 45.48 -2.58 -15.66
C ASP A 833 45.16 -3.66 -14.60
N SER A 834 44.14 -4.49 -14.91
CA SER A 834 44.24 -5.95 -14.74
C SER A 834 43.26 -6.73 -15.65
N ASP A 835 43.40 -6.62 -16.98
CA ASP A 835 42.48 -7.27 -17.94
C ASP A 835 43.02 -8.63 -18.41
N THR A 836 42.55 -9.74 -17.84
CA THR A 836 42.70 -11.13 -18.35
C THR A 836 41.95 -12.16 -17.49
N LYS A 837 40.67 -12.46 -17.78
CA LYS A 837 40.02 -13.73 -17.34
C LYS A 837 38.66 -14.12 -17.96
N SER A 838 38.01 -13.27 -18.74
CA SER A 838 36.67 -13.53 -19.29
C SER A 838 36.63 -14.41 -20.55
N ALA A 839 37.73 -14.47 -21.32
CA ALA A 839 37.76 -15.01 -22.69
C ALA A 839 37.89 -16.54 -22.83
N GLN A 840 37.59 -17.33 -21.78
CA GLN A 840 37.66 -18.81 -21.82
C GLN A 840 36.35 -19.53 -21.44
N ALA A 841 35.30 -18.80 -21.03
CA ALA A 841 34.04 -19.42 -20.61
C ALA A 841 33.05 -19.68 -21.77
N SER A 842 33.13 -18.93 -22.87
CA SER A 842 32.23 -19.07 -24.02
C SER A 842 32.58 -20.28 -24.90
N SER A 843 33.86 -20.55 -25.14
CA SER A 843 34.33 -21.56 -26.10
C SER A 843 34.22 -23.03 -25.64
N GLN A 844 33.39 -23.32 -24.63
CA GLN A 844 33.02 -24.69 -24.25
C GLN A 844 31.54 -24.98 -24.54
N LEU A 845 30.64 -24.02 -24.31
CA LEU A 845 29.19 -24.18 -24.55
C LEU A 845 28.85 -24.43 -26.02
N ASP A 846 29.51 -23.72 -26.94
CA ASP A 846 29.31 -23.90 -28.38
C ASP A 846 29.77 -25.28 -28.91
N ARG A 847 30.59 -26.02 -28.13
CA ARG A 847 31.20 -27.29 -28.55
C ARG A 847 30.43 -28.53 -28.10
N ASP A 848 29.68 -28.43 -27.01
CA ASP A 848 28.82 -29.53 -26.54
C ASP A 848 27.54 -29.63 -27.38
N LEU A 849 27.06 -28.51 -27.97
CA LEU A 849 25.89 -28.47 -28.85
C LEU A 849 26.11 -29.07 -30.26
N GLU A 850 27.35 -29.16 -30.74
CA GLU A 850 27.66 -29.84 -32.02
C GLU A 850 27.67 -31.37 -31.90
N LEU A 851 27.78 -31.95 -30.69
CA LEU A 851 27.96 -33.40 -30.49
C LEU A 851 26.66 -34.20 -30.35
N ASP A 852 25.55 -33.58 -29.93
CA ASP A 852 24.24 -34.24 -29.84
C ASP A 852 23.55 -34.39 -31.21
N LEU A 853 24.03 -33.70 -32.25
CA LEU A 853 23.44 -33.69 -33.59
C LEU A 853 23.93 -34.83 -34.51
N GLU A 854 25.00 -35.55 -34.16
CA GLU A 854 25.57 -36.64 -35.00
C GLU A 854 25.06 -38.05 -34.62
N ASN A 855 24.27 -38.22 -33.56
CA ASN A 855 23.87 -39.55 -33.03
C ASN A 855 22.42 -39.99 -33.39
N LEU A 856 21.79 -39.39 -34.40
CA LEU A 856 20.48 -39.82 -34.92
C LEU A 856 20.66 -40.79 -36.10
N GLU A 857 20.95 -42.06 -35.80
CA GLU A 857 20.88 -43.13 -36.79
C GLU A 857 19.43 -43.36 -37.25
N LEU A 858 19.22 -43.31 -38.56
CA LEU A 858 17.96 -43.64 -39.23
C LEU A 858 17.85 -45.15 -39.41
N ASP A 859 16.72 -45.75 -39.00
CA ASP A 859 16.40 -47.14 -39.30
C ASP A 859 15.09 -47.19 -40.11
N ASP A 860 15.22 -47.28 -41.43
CA ASP A 860 14.10 -47.38 -42.37
C ASP A 860 13.42 -48.74 -42.25
N ASN A 861 12.12 -48.77 -41.90
CA ASN A 861 11.25 -49.85 -42.34
C ASN A 861 9.84 -49.34 -42.67
N VAL A 862 9.53 -49.38 -43.96
CA VAL A 862 8.21 -49.06 -44.52
C VAL A 862 7.33 -50.30 -44.45
N ASP A 863 6.11 -50.15 -43.95
CA ASP A 863 4.99 -50.99 -44.38
C ASP A 863 3.83 -50.09 -44.83
N THR A 864 3.25 -50.42 -45.98
CA THR A 864 2.22 -49.61 -46.65
C THR A 864 1.08 -50.52 -47.09
N SER A 865 0.05 -50.59 -46.27
CA SER A 865 -1.22 -51.24 -46.59
C SER A 865 -2.40 -50.52 -45.96
N GLU A 866 -3.58 -50.69 -46.57
CA GLU A 866 -4.89 -50.23 -46.06
C GLU A 866 -5.12 -48.71 -46.03
N VAL A 867 -4.92 -48.07 -47.19
CA VAL A 867 -5.81 -46.96 -47.60
C VAL A 867 -6.93 -47.57 -48.45
N ASN A 868 -8.13 -47.70 -47.87
CA ASN A 868 -9.37 -47.85 -48.62
C ASN A 868 -10.26 -46.63 -48.32
N LEU A 869 -10.43 -45.78 -49.33
CA LEU A 869 -11.56 -44.89 -49.45
C LEU A 869 -12.70 -45.67 -50.08
N ASP A 870 -13.90 -45.58 -49.52
CA ASP A 870 -15.14 -45.75 -50.27
C ASP A 870 -16.02 -44.55 -49.94
N ASP A 871 -16.51 -43.87 -50.97
CA ASP A 871 -17.63 -42.93 -50.85
C ASP A 871 -18.90 -43.74 -50.52
N ASP A 872 -19.83 -43.14 -49.77
CA ASP A 872 -21.23 -43.40 -50.04
C ASP A 872 -22.09 -42.17 -49.78
N LEU A 873 -23.07 -41.96 -50.65
CA LEU A 873 -23.88 -40.75 -50.78
C LEU A 873 -25.35 -41.17 -50.97
N LEU A 874 -26.29 -40.38 -50.43
CA LEU A 874 -27.76 -40.41 -50.60
C LEU A 874 -28.60 -41.08 -49.49
N ASP A 875 -29.85 -40.60 -49.44
CA ASP A 875 -31.09 -41.06 -48.75
C ASP A 875 -31.02 -41.26 -47.21
N ASP A 876 -31.87 -40.64 -46.36
CA ASP A 876 -33.15 -39.90 -46.52
C ASP A 876 -33.15 -38.52 -45.83
#